data_AF-A0A7R9LAE5-F1
#
_entry.id   AF-A0A7R9LAE5-F1
#
_cell.length_a   1.000
_cell.length_b   1.000
_cell.length_c   1.000
_cell.angle_alpha   90.00
_cell.angle_beta   90.00
_cell.angle_gamma   90.00
#
_symmetry.space_group_name_H-M   'P 1'
#
loop_
_entity.id
_entity.type
_entity.pdbx_description
1 polymer ?
#
loop_
_entity_poly.entity_id
_entity_poly.type
_entity_poly.pdbx_seq_one_letter_code
_entity_poly.pdbx_strand_id
1 'polypeptide(L)'
;MATLLGKQLTILLWKSWITRRRHWISTIFELLTPLVLSFLIAYVYAKFSSQQMTGQVSSSFDGQEVNNQNTSTSVRDSPPVIFNRPTIDMTFNNQLIFEATIIYGPTSPAADRLMQKVVDFAPYTVRIVGMATEELVNAKMESLVSNETIDTNLVDNTYGLIFDENSLRNNRLNYTLRLIGEMAYIVNIMFPNKFFAGPAANMKSYTEHFGPIQILINKAFVDQQTESHTKRVNIRRFMTMKYPFPGFKKSGDENQLFTMQDLIAATIAIGYVVMCPLIVKRITDEKVAKAKEMMRMIGMSDWVFWMSHFISYFIIMVFQSIVFTAFFCMGFGGDPIINFTSATIFFAILLIYCIQSILFCMTITTIFNRPVLAVIVTVILWVVSYSVPIGILNPFFHKNMDIVGTNGARMMSAMLPNMGLSWCMSIMGQFEVLGTGANWSTIFNYTTVYQSLTLALVMTIMLLSCVLYAVLIWYLDNVWPFQYGVPKPVLFPFYMSYWFPAKYHDIEEETNESLKTDDVIDTRNFEREPEVSVSIRIKNLHKEFGGYGSQLKTAVDNMSLNIYGRQITALLGHNGAGKTTTMNMITGIFPPTSGTVHVDGYNIQTETNKARRSIGLCPQENIIFNELTVGQHLKLYAVLKGCDWDSVDIEVKQTLEMLKLSDKMHAMAESLSGGMKRKLMLGIAIVGGTRILILDEPTSGMDPEARRVVWDLLQYLRCERTILLTTHYMEEADVLGDRIAIMSEGRVKCCGSPMFLKKRFGAGYHL
;
A
#
# COMPACT_ATOMS: atom_id res chain seq x y z
N MET A 1 -12.10 14.74 -26.02
CA MET A 1 -11.88 14.48 -24.58
C MET A 1 -10.65 13.58 -24.36
N ALA A 2 -10.50 12.46 -25.09
CA ALA A 2 -9.32 11.58 -25.02
C ALA A 2 -7.98 12.29 -25.35
N THR A 3 -7.96 13.20 -26.33
CA THR A 3 -6.76 13.98 -26.69
C THR A 3 -6.31 14.93 -25.58
N LEU A 4 -7.24 15.56 -24.86
CA LEU A 4 -6.93 16.46 -23.74
C LEU A 4 -6.41 15.69 -22.52
N LEU A 5 -7.03 14.55 -22.19
CA LEU A 5 -6.60 13.70 -21.08
C LEU A 5 -5.19 13.14 -21.32
N GLY A 6 -4.90 12.72 -22.56
CA GLY A 6 -3.55 12.31 -22.97
C GLY A 6 -2.52 13.43 -22.79
N LYS A 7 -2.84 14.64 -23.26
CA LYS A 7 -1.97 15.83 -23.06
C LYS A 7 -1.73 16.11 -21.58
N GLN A 8 -2.78 16.13 -20.76
CA GLN A 8 -2.68 16.34 -19.30
C GLN A 8 -1.81 15.28 -18.63
N LEU A 9 -1.92 14.01 -19.03
CA LEU A 9 -1.07 12.95 -18.50
C LEU A 9 0.39 13.14 -18.92
N THR A 10 0.65 13.43 -20.20
CA THR A 10 2.02 13.61 -20.71
C THR A 10 2.75 14.78 -20.05
N ILE A 11 2.09 15.91 -19.81
CA ILE A 11 2.72 17.08 -19.17
C ILE A 11 3.03 16.80 -17.69
N LEU A 12 2.18 16.05 -16.98
CA LEU A 12 2.46 15.68 -15.59
C LEU A 12 3.59 14.65 -15.50
N LEU A 13 3.65 13.67 -16.42
CA LEU A 13 4.79 12.75 -16.50
C LEU A 13 6.10 13.50 -16.80
N TRP A 14 6.06 14.47 -17.71
CA TRP A 14 7.18 15.36 -17.99
C TRP A 14 7.61 16.15 -16.75
N LYS A 15 6.65 16.71 -16.01
CA LYS A 15 6.91 17.41 -14.75
C LYS A 15 7.55 16.47 -13.72
N SER A 16 6.99 15.28 -13.49
CA SER A 16 7.54 14.27 -12.58
C SER A 16 8.96 13.86 -12.97
N TRP A 17 9.26 13.73 -14.28
CA TRP A 17 10.59 13.45 -14.77
C TRP A 17 11.59 14.59 -14.47
N ILE A 18 11.21 15.85 -14.70
CA ILE A 18 12.05 17.01 -14.38
C ILE A 18 12.34 17.09 -12.89
N THR A 19 11.33 16.94 -12.05
CA THR A 19 11.49 16.98 -10.59
C THR A 19 12.45 15.90 -10.11
N ARG A 20 12.35 14.67 -10.65
CA ARG A 20 13.30 13.58 -10.35
C ARG A 20 14.71 13.88 -10.83
N ARG A 21 14.86 14.41 -12.05
CA ARG A 21 16.17 14.77 -12.61
C ARG A 21 16.90 15.80 -11.75
N ARG A 22 16.16 16.70 -11.09
CA ARG A 22 16.72 17.69 -10.17
C ARG A 22 17.11 17.08 -8.83
N HIS A 23 16.34 16.12 -8.34
CA HIS A 23 16.70 15.29 -7.19
C HIS A 23 17.43 14.00 -7.60
N TRP A 24 18.48 14.14 -8.43
CA TRP A 24 19.21 13.00 -8.98
C TRP A 24 19.82 12.12 -7.87
N ILE A 25 20.34 12.72 -6.79
CA ILE A 25 20.88 12.00 -5.63
C ILE A 25 19.81 11.13 -4.98
N SER A 26 18.64 11.71 -4.66
CA SER A 26 17.50 10.96 -4.08
C SER A 26 17.05 9.85 -5.02
N THR A 27 17.00 10.12 -6.34
CA THR A 27 16.58 9.15 -7.34
C THR A 27 17.57 7.99 -7.44
N ILE A 28 18.87 8.26 -7.32
CA ILE A 28 19.90 7.22 -7.27
C ILE A 28 19.75 6.36 -6.01
N PHE A 29 19.55 6.96 -4.84
CA PHE A 29 19.28 6.19 -3.61
C PHE A 29 18.00 5.36 -3.73
N GLU A 30 16.90 5.95 -4.21
CA GLU A 30 15.63 5.24 -4.49
C GLU A 30 15.83 4.03 -5.40
N LEU A 31 16.69 4.17 -6.42
CA LEU A 31 16.96 3.12 -7.39
C LEU A 31 17.91 2.04 -6.83
N LEU A 32 19.03 2.46 -6.23
CA LEU A 32 20.13 1.58 -5.84
C LEU A 32 19.90 0.86 -4.51
N THR A 33 19.29 1.48 -3.50
CA THR A 33 19.13 0.87 -2.17
C THR A 33 18.52 -0.54 -2.23
N PRO A 34 17.35 -0.75 -2.86
CA PRO A 34 16.78 -2.09 -2.99
C PRO A 34 17.65 -3.06 -3.83
N LEU A 35 18.30 -2.56 -4.87
CA LEU A 35 19.13 -3.36 -5.77
C LEU A 35 20.43 -3.84 -5.11
N VAL A 36 21.11 -2.97 -4.36
CA VAL A 36 22.36 -3.28 -3.66
C VAL A 36 22.11 -4.32 -2.57
N LEU A 37 21.04 -4.17 -1.79
CA LEU A 37 20.67 -5.15 -0.76
C LEU A 37 20.38 -6.53 -1.37
N SER A 38 19.64 -6.56 -2.48
CA SER A 38 19.31 -7.80 -3.19
C SER A 38 20.53 -8.44 -3.85
N PHE A 39 21.42 -7.63 -4.43
CA PHE A 39 22.68 -8.10 -5.00
C PHE A 39 23.60 -8.70 -3.93
N LEU A 40 23.74 -8.06 -2.77
CA LEU A 40 24.59 -8.56 -1.68
C LEU A 40 24.15 -9.94 -1.23
N ILE A 41 22.85 -10.20 -1.13
CA ILE A 41 22.33 -11.50 -0.72
C ILE A 41 22.49 -12.55 -1.80
N ALA A 42 22.20 -12.20 -3.07
CA ALA A 42 22.45 -13.08 -4.19
C ALA A 42 23.95 -13.47 -4.28
N TYR A 43 24.85 -12.52 -4.03
CA TYR A 43 26.28 -12.74 -4.03
C TYR A 43 26.75 -13.60 -2.85
N VAL A 44 26.29 -13.33 -1.63
CA VAL A 44 26.61 -14.13 -0.44
C VAL A 44 26.15 -15.58 -0.64
N TYR A 45 24.95 -15.78 -1.18
CA TYR A 45 24.43 -17.10 -1.49
C TYR A 45 25.28 -17.82 -2.55
N ALA A 46 25.58 -17.16 -3.67
CA ALA A 46 26.39 -17.74 -4.74
C ALA A 46 27.77 -18.19 -4.20
N LYS A 47 28.43 -17.35 -3.39
CA LYS A 47 29.71 -17.69 -2.77
C LYS A 47 29.60 -18.87 -1.81
N PHE A 48 28.57 -18.91 -0.97
CA PHE A 48 28.34 -19.99 -0.01
C PHE A 48 28.05 -21.32 -0.72
N SER A 49 27.21 -21.30 -1.78
CA SER A 49 26.92 -22.48 -2.60
C SER A 49 28.17 -23.04 -3.28
N SER A 50 29.07 -22.17 -3.77
CA SER A 50 30.32 -22.58 -4.41
C SER A 50 31.32 -23.20 -3.42
N GLN A 51 31.34 -22.75 -2.16
CA GLN A 51 32.20 -23.33 -1.11
C GLN A 51 31.76 -24.73 -0.66
N GLN A 52 30.45 -25.00 -0.60
CA GLN A 52 29.94 -26.35 -0.29
C GLN A 52 30.30 -27.38 -1.38
N MET A 53 30.31 -26.98 -2.66
CA MET A 53 30.74 -27.84 -3.77
C MET A 53 32.22 -28.26 -3.66
N THR A 54 33.09 -27.39 -3.13
CA THR A 54 34.53 -27.71 -2.93
C THR A 54 34.83 -28.51 -1.67
N GLY A 55 33.86 -28.66 -0.76
CA GLY A 55 34.11 -29.16 0.59
C GLY A 55 33.03 -30.12 1.09
N GLN A 56 32.59 -31.09 0.29
CA GLN A 56 32.01 -32.37 0.75
C GLN A 56 31.57 -33.23 -0.46
N VAL A 57 32.54 -33.87 -1.11
CA VAL A 57 32.28 -35.19 -1.70
C VAL A 57 32.52 -36.21 -0.58
N SER A 58 31.60 -36.27 0.38
CA SER A 58 31.69 -37.27 1.46
C SER A 58 30.34 -37.47 2.14
N SER A 59 29.48 -38.16 1.41
CA SER A 59 28.57 -39.22 1.86
C SER A 59 27.35 -39.25 0.94
N SER A 60 27.59 -39.71 -0.29
CA SER A 60 26.61 -40.61 -0.89
C SER A 60 26.31 -41.66 0.18
N PHE A 61 25.06 -41.66 0.67
CA PHE A 61 24.56 -42.85 1.36
C PHE A 61 24.77 -43.98 0.38
N ASP A 62 25.64 -44.92 0.75
CA ASP A 62 26.10 -46.04 -0.06
C ASP A 62 24.89 -46.93 -0.43
N GLY A 63 24.20 -46.55 -1.49
CA GLY A 63 23.49 -47.49 -2.35
C GLY A 63 24.53 -47.94 -3.37
N GLN A 64 25.09 -49.12 -3.13
CA GLN A 64 26.13 -49.75 -3.94
C GLN A 64 26.00 -49.44 -5.43
N GLU A 65 27.12 -48.99 -5.99
CA GLU A 65 27.52 -48.96 -7.39
C GLU A 65 26.51 -49.60 -8.37
N VAL A 66 25.75 -48.75 -9.07
CA VAL A 66 25.33 -49.10 -10.43
C VAL A 66 26.52 -48.81 -11.33
N ASN A 67 27.33 -49.85 -11.53
CA ASN A 67 28.35 -49.86 -12.54
C ASN A 67 27.72 -49.68 -13.94
N ASN A 68 28.40 -48.87 -14.74
CA ASN A 68 28.33 -48.74 -16.21
C ASN A 68 27.34 -47.76 -16.88
N GLN A 69 28.00 -46.73 -17.42
CA GLN A 69 27.91 -46.19 -18.79
C GLN A 69 26.80 -45.18 -19.13
N ASN A 70 27.27 -43.95 -19.36
CA ASN A 70 26.81 -43.01 -20.39
C ASN A 70 25.31 -42.92 -20.66
N THR A 71 24.56 -42.22 -19.81
CA THR A 71 23.34 -41.54 -20.26
C THR A 71 23.11 -40.26 -19.47
N SER A 72 23.12 -39.14 -20.19
CA SER A 72 22.58 -37.84 -19.82
C SER A 72 21.05 -37.89 -19.77
N THR A 73 20.50 -38.62 -18.80
CA THR A 73 19.05 -38.67 -18.57
C THR A 73 18.72 -37.94 -17.28
N SER A 74 17.87 -36.92 -17.42
CA SER A 74 17.31 -36.17 -16.31
C SER A 74 16.67 -37.11 -15.27
N VAL A 75 16.74 -36.71 -14.00
CA VAL A 75 16.23 -37.43 -12.81
C VAL A 75 14.74 -37.84 -12.90
N ARG A 76 14.03 -37.42 -13.96
CA ARG A 76 12.61 -37.64 -14.21
C ARG A 76 12.24 -39.06 -14.66
N ASP A 77 13.16 -39.80 -15.29
CA ASP A 77 12.84 -41.06 -15.97
C ASP A 77 13.41 -42.32 -15.29
N SER A 78 14.07 -42.17 -14.14
CA SER A 78 14.52 -43.32 -13.37
C SER A 78 13.30 -44.01 -12.74
N PRO A 79 13.06 -45.32 -12.97
CA PRO A 79 12.01 -46.05 -12.25
C PRO A 79 12.23 -45.89 -10.74
N PRO A 80 11.17 -45.96 -9.90
CA PRO A 80 11.33 -45.92 -8.46
C PRO A 80 12.38 -46.97 -8.10
N VAL A 81 13.55 -46.52 -7.64
CA VAL A 81 14.62 -47.40 -7.24
C VAL A 81 14.03 -48.24 -6.12
N ILE A 82 13.77 -49.51 -6.42
CA ILE A 82 13.43 -50.49 -5.41
C ILE A 82 14.69 -50.56 -4.55
N PHE A 83 14.68 -49.83 -3.45
CA PHE A 83 15.75 -49.92 -2.47
C PHE A 83 15.80 -51.39 -2.06
N ASN A 84 16.82 -52.11 -2.53
CA ASN A 84 17.16 -53.42 -2.00
C ASN A 84 17.65 -53.19 -0.56
N ARG A 85 16.67 -53.13 0.35
CA ARG A 85 16.77 -53.04 1.81
C ARG A 85 17.21 -51.68 2.38
N PRO A 86 16.25 -50.83 2.80
CA PRO A 86 16.42 -49.98 3.96
C PRO A 86 15.40 -50.45 5.00
N THR A 87 15.49 -51.70 5.42
CA THR A 87 14.84 -52.12 6.66
C THR A 87 15.52 -51.32 7.76
N ILE A 88 14.83 -50.33 8.32
CA ILE A 88 15.14 -49.94 9.68
C ILE A 88 14.62 -51.10 10.49
N ASP A 89 15.53 -52.04 10.72
CA ASP A 89 15.34 -52.97 11.78
C ASP A 89 15.19 -52.15 13.06
N MET A 90 13.97 -52.14 13.59
CA MET A 90 13.83 -52.06 15.04
C MET A 90 14.27 -53.39 15.66
N THR A 91 15.41 -53.92 15.23
CA THR A 91 16.19 -54.78 16.10
C THR A 91 16.69 -53.86 17.18
N PHE A 92 16.29 -54.15 18.40
CA PHE A 92 16.93 -53.71 19.63
C PHE A 92 18.40 -54.15 19.65
N ASN A 93 19.21 -53.64 18.72
CA ASN A 93 20.62 -53.94 18.62
C ASN A 93 21.38 -52.63 18.53
N ASN A 94 21.92 -52.28 19.69
CA ASN A 94 23.12 -51.51 19.92
C ASN A 94 23.16 -50.11 19.32
N GLN A 95 22.76 -49.09 20.12
CA GLN A 95 23.80 -48.23 20.75
C GLN A 95 23.34 -47.10 21.70
N LEU A 96 22.06 -46.81 21.98
CA LEU A 96 21.74 -45.56 22.74
C LEU A 96 20.71 -45.58 23.90
N ILE A 97 20.04 -46.69 24.23
CA ILE A 97 19.18 -46.76 25.44
C ILE A 97 19.77 -47.79 26.40
N PHE A 98 20.51 -47.31 27.41
CA PHE A 98 21.11 -48.17 28.43
C PHE A 98 20.20 -48.39 29.65
N GLU A 99 19.28 -47.47 29.97
CA GLU A 99 18.24 -47.61 30.98
C GLU A 99 17.00 -46.77 30.57
N ALA A 100 15.78 -47.29 30.73
CA ALA A 100 14.56 -46.49 30.58
C ALA A 100 13.72 -46.50 31.86
N THR A 101 13.17 -45.35 32.24
CA THR A 101 12.29 -45.23 33.41
C THR A 101 10.85 -45.02 32.95
N ILE A 102 9.95 -45.93 33.31
CA ILE A 102 8.53 -45.85 33.00
C ILE A 102 7.75 -45.55 34.28
N ILE A 103 7.13 -44.37 34.33
CA ILE A 103 6.22 -43.97 35.40
C ILE A 103 4.81 -44.28 34.92
N TYR A 104 4.05 -45.13 35.63
CA TYR A 104 2.69 -45.48 35.21
C TYR A 104 1.65 -45.28 36.32
N GLY A 105 0.41 -45.01 35.92
CA GLY A 105 -0.73 -44.90 36.83
C GLY A 105 -2.07 -44.88 36.09
N PRO A 106 -3.19 -45.09 36.77
CA PRO A 106 -3.28 -45.51 38.17
C PRO A 106 -2.87 -46.98 38.34
N THR A 107 -2.21 -47.28 39.46
CA THR A 107 -1.82 -48.65 39.84
C THR A 107 -3.06 -49.52 40.02
N SER A 108 -3.14 -50.60 39.26
CA SER A 108 -4.19 -51.62 39.40
C SER A 108 -3.57 -52.99 39.21
N PRO A 109 -4.14 -54.07 39.78
CA PRO A 109 -3.59 -55.42 39.60
C PRO A 109 -3.48 -55.87 38.15
N ALA A 110 -4.25 -55.26 37.24
CA ALA A 110 -4.17 -55.51 35.80
C ALA A 110 -3.02 -54.71 35.15
N ALA A 111 -2.83 -53.44 35.53
CA ALA A 111 -1.75 -52.59 35.06
C ALA A 111 -0.37 -53.10 35.55
N ASP A 112 -0.26 -53.51 36.81
CA ASP A 112 1.00 -54.01 37.39
C ASP A 112 1.46 -55.29 36.68
N ARG A 113 0.52 -56.19 36.36
CA ARG A 113 0.79 -57.42 35.59
C ARG A 113 1.24 -57.10 34.16
N LEU A 114 0.61 -56.13 33.50
CA LEU A 114 1.02 -55.68 32.18
C LEU A 114 2.43 -55.08 32.21
N MET A 115 2.72 -54.23 33.20
CA MET A 115 4.01 -53.58 33.35
C MET A 115 5.14 -54.54 33.73
N GLN A 116 4.87 -55.59 34.50
CA GLN A 116 5.84 -56.68 34.74
C GLN A 116 6.19 -57.40 33.43
N LYS A 117 5.20 -57.71 32.59
CA LYS A 117 5.45 -58.29 31.26
C LYS A 117 6.25 -57.36 30.36
N VAL A 118 6.03 -56.05 30.43
CA VAL A 118 6.83 -55.05 29.71
C VAL A 118 8.29 -55.14 30.13
N VAL A 119 8.60 -55.33 31.42
CA VAL A 119 9.96 -55.56 31.91
C VAL A 119 10.54 -56.88 31.40
N ASP A 120 9.75 -57.97 31.41
CA ASP A 120 10.21 -59.29 30.94
C ASP A 120 10.52 -59.33 29.44
N PHE A 121 9.78 -58.57 28.62
CA PHE A 121 9.98 -58.49 27.19
C PHE A 121 11.02 -57.45 26.75
N ALA A 122 11.46 -56.57 27.66
CA ALA A 122 12.41 -55.52 27.34
C ALA A 122 13.83 -56.09 27.18
N PRO A 123 14.53 -55.80 26.08
CA PRO A 123 15.93 -56.21 25.88
C PRO A 123 16.95 -55.30 26.59
N TYR A 124 16.51 -54.36 27.41
CA TYR A 124 17.31 -53.40 28.18
C TYR A 124 16.68 -53.20 29.57
N THR A 125 17.41 -52.55 30.48
CA THR A 125 16.93 -52.33 31.85
C THR A 125 15.80 -51.30 31.88
N VAL A 126 14.61 -51.75 32.26
CA VAL A 126 13.42 -50.90 32.44
C VAL A 126 13.11 -50.76 33.93
N ARG A 127 13.16 -49.54 34.45
CA ARG A 127 12.72 -49.23 35.82
C ARG A 127 11.26 -48.78 35.78
N ILE A 128 10.38 -49.50 36.46
CA ILE A 128 8.96 -49.15 36.55
C ILE A 128 8.65 -48.47 37.88
N VAL A 129 7.90 -47.37 37.85
CA VAL A 129 7.43 -46.63 39.03
C VAL A 129 5.91 -46.49 38.94
N GLY A 130 5.19 -47.23 39.78
CA GLY A 130 3.73 -47.15 39.86
C GLY A 130 3.27 -45.98 40.74
N MET A 131 2.25 -45.25 40.29
CA MET A 131 1.62 -44.17 41.04
C MET A 131 0.10 -44.39 41.18
N ALA A 132 -0.45 -43.99 42.32
CA ALA A 132 -1.84 -44.29 42.67
C ALA A 132 -2.89 -43.58 41.80
N THR A 133 -2.57 -42.40 41.24
CA THR A 133 -3.52 -41.59 40.46
C THR A 133 -2.85 -41.00 39.22
N GLU A 134 -3.67 -40.68 38.21
CA GLU A 134 -3.22 -40.00 36.98
C GLU A 134 -2.59 -38.63 37.27
N GLU A 135 -3.14 -37.90 38.24
CA GLU A 135 -2.66 -36.57 38.65
C GLU A 135 -1.23 -36.62 39.21
N LEU A 136 -0.88 -37.66 39.97
CA LEU A 136 0.47 -37.85 40.51
C LEU A 136 1.48 -38.15 39.41
N VAL A 137 1.09 -38.92 38.39
CA VAL A 137 1.94 -39.17 37.20
C VAL A 137 2.21 -37.85 36.50
N ASN A 138 1.19 -37.02 36.28
CA ASN A 138 1.34 -35.72 35.62
C ASN A 138 2.21 -34.76 36.42
N ALA A 139 1.98 -34.62 37.73
CA ALA A 139 2.77 -33.78 38.61
C ALA A 139 4.24 -34.22 38.65
N LYS A 140 4.51 -35.53 38.61
CA LYS A 140 5.88 -36.04 38.56
C LYS A 140 6.55 -35.72 37.22
N MET A 141 5.85 -35.92 36.11
CA MET A 141 6.36 -35.59 34.78
C MET A 141 6.65 -34.09 34.65
N GLU A 142 5.80 -33.22 35.19
CA GLU A 142 6.02 -31.76 35.20
C GLU A 142 7.22 -31.36 36.09
N SER A 143 7.39 -31.98 37.25
CA SER A 143 8.54 -31.72 38.13
C SER A 143 9.90 -32.07 37.50
N LEU A 144 9.90 -33.05 36.58
CA LEU A 144 11.10 -33.46 35.84
C LEU A 144 11.43 -32.49 34.70
N VAL A 145 10.45 -31.74 34.20
CA VAL A 145 10.64 -30.70 33.19
C VAL A 145 11.20 -29.42 33.81
N SER A 146 10.80 -29.07 35.04
CA SER A 146 11.18 -27.80 35.68
C SER A 146 12.58 -27.77 36.29
N ASN A 147 13.19 -28.94 36.56
CA ASN A 147 14.52 -29.04 37.17
C ASN A 147 15.60 -29.25 36.10
N GLU A 148 16.13 -28.16 35.54
CA GLU A 148 17.20 -28.16 34.51
C GLU A 148 18.57 -28.72 34.98
N THR A 149 18.69 -29.24 36.20
CA THR A 149 19.96 -29.66 36.82
C THR A 149 20.17 -31.18 36.89
N ILE A 150 19.27 -31.99 36.34
CA ILE A 150 19.37 -33.45 36.32
C ILE A 150 20.05 -33.90 35.00
N ASP A 151 20.94 -34.89 35.06
CA ASP A 151 21.62 -35.50 33.90
C ASP A 151 20.66 -35.68 32.71
N THR A 152 20.95 -34.97 31.61
CA THR A 152 20.12 -34.92 30.40
C THR A 152 19.79 -36.30 29.85
N ASN A 153 20.74 -37.24 29.92
CA ASN A 153 20.57 -38.62 29.45
C ASN A 153 19.54 -39.45 30.25
N LEU A 154 19.29 -39.11 31.51
CA LEU A 154 18.34 -39.81 32.38
C LEU A 154 16.92 -39.25 32.24
N VAL A 155 16.82 -37.93 31.99
CA VAL A 155 15.57 -37.23 31.71
C VAL A 155 15.01 -37.61 30.33
N ASP A 156 15.88 -37.73 29.32
CA ASP A 156 15.48 -38.08 27.95
C ASP A 156 14.92 -39.52 27.81
N ASN A 157 15.21 -40.41 28.77
CA ASN A 157 14.75 -41.80 28.80
C ASN A 157 13.63 -42.07 29.83
N THR A 158 12.91 -41.03 30.25
CA THR A 158 11.77 -41.15 31.18
C THR A 158 10.42 -40.98 30.47
N TYR A 159 9.51 -41.93 30.70
CA TYR A 159 8.23 -42.05 29.99
C TYR A 159 7.06 -42.12 30.97
N GLY A 160 6.01 -41.34 30.74
CA GLY A 160 4.80 -41.33 31.55
C GLY A 160 3.67 -42.12 30.87
N LEU A 161 3.07 -43.08 31.57
CA LEU A 161 2.01 -43.97 31.09
C LEU A 161 0.75 -43.81 31.93
N ILE A 162 -0.33 -43.37 31.29
CA ILE A 162 -1.62 -43.18 31.95
C ILE A 162 -2.60 -44.20 31.38
N PHE A 163 -3.04 -45.14 32.19
CA PHE A 163 -3.97 -46.20 31.81
C PHE A 163 -5.42 -45.80 32.11
N ASP A 164 -6.32 -46.05 31.18
CA ASP A 164 -7.76 -45.94 31.44
C ASP A 164 -8.25 -47.22 32.16
N GLU A 165 -8.58 -47.10 33.44
CA GLU A 165 -9.00 -48.24 34.29
C GLU A 165 -10.16 -49.03 33.71
N ASN A 166 -11.14 -48.33 33.10
CA ASN A 166 -12.34 -48.96 32.55
C ASN A 166 -12.01 -49.78 31.30
N SER A 167 -11.02 -49.34 30.53
CA SER A 167 -10.55 -50.04 29.35
C SER A 167 -9.79 -51.32 29.74
N LEU A 168 -8.85 -51.23 30.69
CA LEU A 168 -8.07 -52.41 31.12
C LEU A 168 -8.94 -53.51 31.74
N ARG A 169 -10.00 -53.15 32.48
CA ARG A 169 -10.94 -54.12 33.06
C ARG A 169 -11.76 -54.86 31.99
N ASN A 170 -12.01 -54.22 30.85
CA ASN A 170 -12.79 -54.76 29.73
C ASN A 170 -11.92 -55.42 28.64
N ASN A 171 -10.66 -55.79 28.94
CA ASN A 171 -9.70 -56.32 27.96
C ASN A 171 -9.50 -55.39 26.73
N ARG A 172 -9.60 -54.08 26.92
CA ARG A 172 -9.27 -53.08 25.89
C ARG A 172 -8.06 -52.27 26.35
N LEU A 173 -7.09 -52.08 25.45
CA LEU A 173 -5.91 -51.28 25.75
C LEU A 173 -6.16 -49.83 25.31
N ASN A 174 -6.36 -48.95 26.27
CA ASN A 174 -6.41 -47.50 26.05
C ASN A 174 -5.44 -46.84 27.06
N TYR A 175 -4.45 -46.13 26.54
CA TYR A 175 -3.43 -45.47 27.36
C TYR A 175 -2.94 -44.18 26.71
N THR A 176 -2.48 -43.24 27.53
CA THR A 176 -1.79 -42.03 27.09
C THR A 176 -0.31 -42.14 27.42
N LEU A 177 0.56 -41.97 26.43
CA LEU A 177 2.01 -41.93 26.59
C LEU A 177 2.50 -40.48 26.56
N ARG A 178 3.16 -40.03 27.63
CA ARG A 178 3.75 -38.70 27.77
C ARG A 178 5.28 -38.78 27.67
N LEU A 179 5.86 -37.90 26.88
CA LEU A 179 7.30 -37.76 26.63
C LEU A 179 7.79 -36.42 27.21
N ILE A 180 9.07 -36.34 27.56
CA ILE A 180 9.71 -35.14 28.16
C ILE A 180 10.59 -34.42 27.10
N GLY A 181 10.68 -33.09 27.17
CA GLY A 181 11.63 -32.28 26.39
C GLY A 181 11.26 -32.05 24.90
N GLU A 182 12.28 -31.76 24.06
CA GLU A 182 12.10 -31.60 22.60
C GLU A 182 11.59 -32.88 21.91
N MET A 183 11.61 -34.02 22.62
CA MET A 183 11.07 -35.32 22.21
C MET A 183 9.54 -35.41 22.32
N ALA A 184 8.89 -34.49 23.05
CA ALA A 184 7.43 -34.35 23.12
C ALA A 184 6.82 -33.76 21.83
N TYR A 185 7.52 -33.91 20.69
CA TYR A 185 7.01 -33.51 19.39
C TYR A 185 5.70 -34.23 19.10
N ILE A 186 4.83 -33.49 18.42
CA ILE A 186 3.39 -33.69 18.40
C ILE A 186 3.07 -34.99 17.67
N VAL A 187 2.91 -36.09 18.40
CA VAL A 187 2.42 -37.38 17.86
C VAL A 187 1.04 -37.24 17.22
N ASN A 188 0.33 -36.13 17.49
CA ASN A 188 -0.94 -35.75 16.90
C ASN A 188 -0.83 -35.12 15.50
N ILE A 189 0.37 -34.82 15.00
CA ILE A 189 0.56 -34.16 13.70
C ILE A 189 1.14 -35.15 12.70
N MET A 190 0.42 -35.34 11.58
CA MET A 190 0.80 -36.25 10.50
C MET A 190 2.01 -35.75 9.68
N PHE A 191 2.24 -34.43 9.61
CA PHE A 191 3.33 -33.81 8.85
C PHE A 191 4.03 -32.72 9.65
N PRO A 192 5.37 -32.67 9.70
CA PRO A 192 6.07 -31.67 10.50
C PRO A 192 5.73 -30.25 10.05
N ASN A 193 5.58 -29.33 11.01
CA ASN A 193 5.38 -27.89 10.75
C ASN A 193 6.55 -27.24 10.00
N LYS A 194 7.69 -27.94 9.93
CA LYS A 194 8.86 -27.61 9.10
C LYS A 194 9.01 -28.67 8.02
N PHE A 195 8.94 -28.24 6.76
CA PHE A 195 9.16 -29.14 5.63
C PHE A 195 10.66 -29.22 5.31
N PHE A 196 11.19 -30.44 5.30
CA PHE A 196 12.59 -30.72 4.94
C PHE A 196 12.63 -31.47 3.62
N ALA A 197 13.60 -31.17 2.76
CA ALA A 197 13.87 -32.01 1.60
C ALA A 197 14.41 -33.36 2.08
N GLY A 198 13.70 -34.45 1.76
CA GLY A 198 14.13 -35.80 2.04
C GLY A 198 13.26 -36.56 3.04
N PRO A 199 13.57 -37.83 3.30
CA PRO A 199 12.76 -38.69 4.16
C PRO A 199 12.90 -38.29 5.64
N ALA A 200 11.96 -37.47 6.11
CA ALA A 200 11.64 -37.13 7.51
C ALA A 200 12.86 -36.93 8.44
N ALA A 201 13.32 -35.68 8.56
CA ALA A 201 14.44 -35.27 9.43
C ALA A 201 14.27 -35.61 10.93
N ASN A 202 13.03 -35.75 11.42
CA ASN A 202 12.73 -35.98 12.85
C ASN A 202 12.33 -37.42 13.19
N MET A 203 12.57 -38.37 12.28
CA MET A 203 12.18 -39.76 12.49
C MET A 203 12.92 -40.41 13.68
N LYS A 204 14.10 -39.91 14.05
CA LYS A 204 14.89 -40.41 15.18
C LYS A 204 14.10 -40.46 16.48
N SER A 205 13.41 -39.39 16.87
CA SER A 205 12.60 -39.37 18.10
C SER A 205 11.48 -40.42 18.09
N TYR A 206 10.82 -40.62 16.95
CA TYR A 206 9.78 -41.65 16.81
C TYR A 206 10.37 -43.08 16.80
N THR A 207 11.44 -43.33 16.05
CA THR A 207 12.04 -44.67 15.94
C THR A 207 12.86 -45.08 17.14
N GLU A 208 13.45 -44.12 17.86
CA GLU A 208 14.33 -44.38 19.00
C GLU A 208 13.56 -44.32 20.33
N HIS A 209 12.51 -43.51 20.47
CA HIS A 209 11.83 -43.30 21.77
C HIS A 209 10.37 -43.80 21.77
N PHE A 210 9.48 -43.17 21.00
CA PHE A 210 8.03 -43.46 21.05
C PHE A 210 7.68 -44.87 20.52
N GLY A 211 8.15 -45.19 19.32
CA GLY A 211 7.83 -46.43 18.60
C GLY A 211 8.22 -47.70 19.35
N PRO A 212 9.47 -47.81 19.86
CA PRO A 212 9.90 -48.99 20.62
C PRO A 212 9.04 -49.27 21.85
N ILE A 213 8.67 -48.22 22.60
CA ILE A 213 7.87 -48.34 23.82
C ILE A 213 6.42 -48.68 23.51
N GLN A 214 5.83 -48.05 22.51
CA GLN A 214 4.48 -48.39 22.03
C GLN A 214 4.41 -49.86 21.59
N ILE A 215 5.41 -50.33 20.85
CA ILE A 215 5.48 -51.74 20.41
C ILE A 215 5.62 -52.68 21.61
N LEU A 216 6.44 -52.33 22.60
CA LEU A 216 6.66 -53.15 23.79
C LEU A 216 5.38 -53.32 24.63
N ILE A 217 4.63 -52.24 24.85
CA ILE A 217 3.36 -52.25 25.59
C ILE A 217 2.31 -53.05 24.83
N ASN A 218 2.16 -52.81 23.53
CA ASN A 218 1.19 -53.51 22.69
C ASN A 218 1.52 -55.01 22.63
N LYS A 219 2.80 -55.38 22.56
CA LYS A 219 3.23 -56.78 22.59
C LYS A 219 2.93 -57.44 23.94
N ALA A 220 3.25 -56.77 25.05
CA ALA A 220 2.96 -57.27 26.38
C ALA A 220 1.45 -57.49 26.60
N PHE A 221 0.62 -56.58 26.09
CA PHE A 221 -0.84 -56.69 26.17
C PHE A 221 -1.39 -57.82 25.31
N VAL A 222 -0.94 -57.95 24.05
CA VAL A 222 -1.35 -59.05 23.16
C VAL A 222 -0.98 -60.39 23.77
N ASP A 223 0.24 -60.52 24.31
CA ASP A 223 0.69 -61.75 24.96
C ASP A 223 -0.20 -62.11 26.16
N GLN A 224 -0.49 -61.15 27.04
CA GLN A 224 -1.42 -61.32 28.17
C GLN A 224 -2.82 -61.78 27.75
N GLN A 225 -3.36 -61.28 26.63
CA GLN A 225 -4.66 -61.73 26.11
C GLN A 225 -4.58 -63.11 25.45
N THR A 226 -3.46 -63.45 24.81
CA THR A 226 -3.26 -64.75 24.16
C THR A 226 -2.89 -65.90 25.08
N GLU A 227 -2.53 -65.67 26.35
CA GLU A 227 -2.24 -66.76 27.32
C GLU A 227 -3.43 -67.73 27.53
N SER A 228 -4.66 -67.28 27.23
CA SER A 228 -5.89 -68.11 27.26
C SER A 228 -6.06 -69.03 26.03
N HIS A 229 -5.43 -68.68 24.89
CA HIS A 229 -5.61 -69.38 23.62
C HIS A 229 -4.29 -70.04 23.15
N THR A 230 -4.34 -71.31 22.76
CA THR A 230 -3.19 -72.21 22.45
C THR A 230 -2.27 -71.81 21.28
N LYS A 231 -2.33 -70.56 20.80
CA LYS A 231 -1.42 -70.01 19.79
C LYS A 231 -0.70 -68.76 20.34
N ARG A 232 0.49 -68.95 20.91
CA ARG A 232 1.42 -67.84 21.21
C ARG A 232 1.82 -67.17 19.89
N VAL A 233 1.37 -65.93 19.66
CA VAL A 233 1.80 -65.16 18.50
C VAL A 233 3.22 -64.68 18.77
N ASN A 234 4.22 -65.37 18.21
CA ASN A 234 5.62 -65.02 18.38
C ASN A 234 6.00 -63.86 17.44
N ILE A 235 5.63 -62.63 17.81
CA ILE A 235 6.03 -61.43 17.07
C ILE A 235 7.51 -61.15 17.40
N ARG A 236 8.41 -61.77 16.65
CA ARG A 236 9.86 -61.67 16.84
C ARG A 236 10.48 -60.41 16.24
N ARG A 237 9.82 -59.73 15.29
CA ARG A 237 10.41 -58.59 14.58
C ARG A 237 9.34 -57.65 14.06
N PHE A 238 9.39 -56.39 14.48
CA PHE A 238 8.68 -55.29 13.81
C PHE A 238 9.69 -54.57 12.92
N MET A 239 9.40 -54.48 11.64
CA MET A 239 10.22 -53.71 10.69
C MET A 239 9.40 -52.51 10.23
N THR A 240 10.01 -51.33 10.32
CA THR A 240 9.45 -50.12 9.71
C THR A 240 10.23 -49.83 8.44
N MET A 241 9.49 -49.53 7.37
CA MET A 241 10.08 -49.09 6.11
C MET A 241 9.69 -47.66 5.87
N LYS A 242 10.67 -46.87 5.40
CA LYS A 242 10.39 -45.54 4.89
C LYS A 242 9.68 -45.68 3.54
N TYR A 243 8.66 -44.86 3.30
CA TYR A 243 8.13 -44.72 1.95
C TYR A 243 9.25 -44.23 1.02
N PRO A 244 9.34 -44.76 -0.21
CA PRO A 244 10.31 -44.27 -1.18
C PRO A 244 10.06 -42.78 -1.42
N PHE A 245 11.12 -41.98 -1.26
CA PHE A 245 11.08 -40.54 -1.50
C PHE A 245 11.76 -40.24 -2.84
N PRO A 246 11.23 -39.31 -3.66
CA PRO A 246 11.86 -38.90 -4.92
C PRO A 246 13.30 -38.40 -4.68
N GLY A 247 14.16 -38.47 -5.71
CA GLY A 247 15.51 -37.92 -5.62
C GLY A 247 15.48 -36.44 -5.23
N PHE A 248 16.23 -36.07 -4.19
CA PHE A 248 16.32 -34.70 -3.67
C PHE A 248 17.78 -34.28 -3.50
N LYS A 249 18.08 -32.99 -3.69
CA LYS A 249 19.41 -32.44 -3.39
C LYS A 249 19.53 -32.23 -1.88
N LYS A 250 20.50 -32.88 -1.25
CA LYS A 250 20.84 -32.66 0.16
C LYS A 250 21.86 -31.53 0.25
N SER A 251 21.40 -30.29 0.47
CA SER A 251 22.32 -29.20 0.83
C SER A 251 22.74 -29.41 2.29
N GLY A 252 24.02 -29.20 2.62
CA GLY A 252 24.64 -29.57 3.90
C GLY A 252 24.03 -29.01 5.19
N ASP A 253 22.99 -28.18 5.10
CA ASP A 253 22.15 -27.75 6.21
C ASP A 253 20.69 -27.59 5.74
N GLU A 254 19.85 -28.59 6.03
CA GLU A 254 18.45 -28.70 5.57
C GLU A 254 17.54 -27.56 6.07
N ASN A 255 17.94 -26.85 7.14
CA ASN A 255 17.26 -25.66 7.67
C ASN A 255 17.51 -24.38 6.83
N GLN A 256 18.56 -24.35 6.01
CA GLN A 256 19.01 -23.09 5.40
C GLN A 256 18.26 -22.73 4.12
N LEU A 257 17.86 -23.69 3.28
CA LEU A 257 17.24 -23.37 1.97
C LEU A 257 15.88 -22.65 2.11
N PHE A 258 15.02 -23.15 3.01
CA PHE A 258 13.74 -22.51 3.34
C PHE A 258 13.96 -21.11 3.95
N THR A 259 14.97 -20.97 4.81
CA THR A 259 15.35 -19.69 5.44
C THR A 259 15.85 -18.67 4.40
N MET A 260 16.52 -19.11 3.33
CA MET A 260 17.06 -18.21 2.30
C MET A 260 15.99 -17.62 1.39
N GLN A 261 14.87 -18.31 1.15
CA GLN A 261 13.78 -17.80 0.31
C GLN A 261 12.87 -16.82 1.06
N ASP A 262 12.60 -17.08 2.34
CA ASP A 262 11.94 -16.10 3.22
C ASP A 262 12.80 -14.83 3.38
N LEU A 263 14.13 -14.95 3.30
CA LEU A 263 15.06 -13.81 3.32
C LEU A 263 14.92 -12.92 2.06
N ILE A 264 14.52 -13.46 0.90
CA ILE A 264 14.27 -12.67 -0.32
C ILE A 264 13.15 -11.66 -0.06
N ALA A 265 12.03 -12.11 0.49
CA ALA A 265 10.90 -11.24 0.82
C ALA A 265 11.30 -10.14 1.82
N ALA A 266 12.04 -10.51 2.88
CA ALA A 266 12.56 -9.57 3.88
C ALA A 266 13.43 -8.49 3.24
N THR A 267 14.30 -8.89 2.32
CA THR A 267 15.28 -7.99 1.68
C THR A 267 14.61 -6.99 0.76
N ILE A 268 13.66 -7.46 -0.04
CA ILE A 268 12.87 -6.59 -0.93
C ILE A 268 12.05 -5.62 -0.07
N ALA A 269 11.41 -6.10 1.00
CA ALA A 269 10.66 -5.26 1.92
C ALA A 269 11.53 -4.19 2.59
N ILE A 270 12.73 -4.54 3.09
CA ILE A 270 13.69 -3.61 3.68
C ILE A 270 14.23 -2.64 2.63
N GLY A 271 14.51 -3.11 1.42
CA GLY A 271 14.99 -2.28 0.31
C GLY A 271 14.04 -1.16 -0.06
N TYR A 272 12.73 -1.41 0.06
CA TYR A 272 11.68 -0.43 -0.20
C TYR A 272 11.36 0.52 0.98
N VAL A 273 12.02 0.37 2.14
CA VAL A 273 11.83 1.25 3.31
C VAL A 273 12.18 2.70 3.01
N VAL A 274 13.15 2.96 2.12
CA VAL A 274 13.50 4.34 1.72
C VAL A 274 12.54 4.86 0.65
N MET A 275 12.19 4.02 -0.33
CA MET A 275 11.39 4.44 -1.48
C MET A 275 9.93 4.77 -1.10
N CYS A 276 9.28 3.92 -0.32
CA CYS A 276 7.85 4.05 -0.03
C CYS A 276 7.50 5.34 0.74
N PRO A 277 8.23 5.73 1.80
CA PRO A 277 7.99 7.02 2.46
C PRO A 277 8.30 8.23 1.56
N LEU A 278 9.24 8.14 0.62
CA LEU A 278 9.51 9.22 -0.34
C LEU A 278 8.37 9.42 -1.34
N ILE A 279 7.67 8.34 -1.74
CA ILE A 279 6.42 8.42 -2.50
C ILE A 279 5.40 9.24 -1.71
N VAL A 280 5.17 8.86 -0.45
CA VAL A 280 4.21 9.51 0.42
C VAL A 280 4.57 10.98 0.65
N LYS A 281 5.84 11.28 0.91
CA LYS A 281 6.34 12.63 1.15
C LYS A 281 6.02 13.55 -0.03
N ARG A 282 6.45 13.18 -1.25
CA ARG A 282 6.30 14.04 -2.45
C ARG A 282 4.84 14.33 -2.76
N ILE A 283 3.97 13.31 -2.70
CA ILE A 283 2.54 13.49 -2.96
C ILE A 283 1.89 14.37 -1.87
N THR A 284 2.29 14.17 -0.60
CA THR A 284 1.76 14.97 0.52
C THR A 284 2.27 16.42 0.46
N ASP A 285 3.52 16.65 0.07
CA ASP A 285 4.08 17.99 -0.16
C ASP A 285 3.27 18.75 -1.23
N GLU A 286 2.96 18.10 -2.36
CA GLU A 286 2.14 18.71 -3.43
C GLU A 286 0.71 18.99 -3.00
N LYS A 287 0.12 18.12 -2.17
CA LYS A 287 -1.19 18.36 -1.57
C LYS A 287 -1.12 19.56 -0.63
N VAL A 288 -0.17 19.59 0.31
CA VAL A 288 -0.03 20.68 1.29
C VAL A 288 0.26 22.02 0.63
N ALA A 289 1.03 22.03 -0.45
CA ALA A 289 1.27 23.22 -1.27
C ALA A 289 0.03 23.71 -2.05
N LYS A 290 -1.11 23.01 -1.97
CA LYS A 290 -2.37 23.29 -2.69
C LYS A 290 -2.24 23.19 -4.22
N ALA A 291 -1.15 22.58 -4.70
CA ALA A 291 -0.87 22.46 -6.12
C ALA A 291 -1.89 21.56 -6.85
N LYS A 292 -2.36 20.50 -6.18
CA LYS A 292 -3.43 19.63 -6.69
C LYS A 292 -4.70 20.41 -6.99
N GLU A 293 -5.17 21.23 -6.05
CA GLU A 293 -6.37 22.05 -6.23
C GLU A 293 -6.17 23.12 -7.31
N MET A 294 -4.98 23.74 -7.38
CA MET A 294 -4.67 24.68 -8.47
C MET A 294 -4.81 24.03 -9.86
N MET A 295 -4.24 22.84 -10.03
CA MET A 295 -4.38 22.10 -11.29
C MET A 295 -5.84 21.71 -11.57
N ARG A 296 -6.60 21.35 -10.53
CA ARG A 296 -8.03 21.04 -10.63
C ARG A 296 -8.88 22.25 -11.04
N MET A 297 -8.55 23.43 -10.53
CA MET A 297 -9.20 24.70 -10.90
C MET A 297 -8.96 25.08 -12.36
N ILE A 298 -7.82 24.67 -12.92
CA ILE A 298 -7.48 24.87 -14.33
C ILE A 298 -8.18 23.83 -15.24
N GLY A 299 -8.91 22.87 -14.68
CA GLY A 299 -9.66 21.86 -15.44
C GLY A 299 -8.95 20.52 -15.61
N MET A 300 -7.92 20.25 -14.80
CA MET A 300 -7.37 18.90 -14.67
C MET A 300 -8.37 18.00 -13.94
N SER A 301 -8.61 16.80 -14.47
CA SER A 301 -9.42 15.79 -13.78
C SER A 301 -8.63 15.09 -12.67
N ASP A 302 -9.30 14.78 -11.56
CA ASP A 302 -8.69 14.19 -10.36
C ASP A 302 -8.00 12.84 -10.62
N TRP A 303 -8.52 12.02 -11.55
CA TRP A 303 -7.92 10.71 -11.87
C TRP A 303 -6.55 10.84 -12.56
N VAL A 304 -6.35 11.88 -13.38
CA VAL A 304 -5.09 12.10 -14.11
C VAL A 304 -3.94 12.39 -13.15
N PHE A 305 -4.23 13.11 -12.06
CA PHE A 305 -3.27 13.35 -10.98
C PHE A 305 -2.77 12.03 -10.39
N TRP A 306 -3.68 11.16 -9.97
CA TRP A 306 -3.33 9.87 -9.36
C TRP A 306 -2.63 8.94 -10.35
N MET A 307 -3.13 8.86 -11.58
CA MET A 307 -2.54 8.02 -12.63
C MET A 307 -1.13 8.46 -13.02
N SER A 308 -0.89 9.78 -13.13
CA SER A 308 0.45 10.30 -13.45
C SER A 308 1.48 9.91 -12.40
N HIS A 309 1.13 10.01 -11.11
CA HIS A 309 2.00 9.56 -10.03
C HIS A 309 2.21 8.06 -10.09
N PHE A 310 1.15 7.28 -10.33
CA PHE A 310 1.21 5.82 -10.37
C PHE A 310 2.19 5.36 -11.46
N ILE A 311 2.00 5.84 -12.70
CA ILE A 311 2.87 5.52 -13.83
C ILE A 311 4.33 5.92 -13.55
N SER A 312 4.55 7.10 -12.97
CA SER A 312 5.90 7.61 -12.69
C SER A 312 6.69 6.74 -11.70
N TYR A 313 6.02 6.12 -10.72
CA TYR A 313 6.67 5.18 -9.79
C TYR A 313 6.68 3.74 -10.33
N PHE A 314 5.64 3.34 -11.06
CA PHE A 314 5.51 2.02 -11.65
C PHE A 314 6.65 1.70 -12.63
N ILE A 315 7.03 2.65 -13.49
CA ILE A 315 8.16 2.48 -14.43
C ILE A 315 9.46 2.12 -13.68
N ILE A 316 9.73 2.79 -12.56
CA ILE A 316 10.95 2.58 -11.77
C ILE A 316 10.91 1.21 -11.07
N MET A 317 9.77 0.86 -10.47
CA MET A 317 9.62 -0.41 -9.77
C MET A 317 9.60 -1.62 -10.74
N VAL A 318 9.08 -1.46 -11.96
CA VAL A 318 9.16 -2.49 -13.01
C VAL A 318 10.62 -2.71 -13.41
N PHE A 319 11.40 -1.64 -13.61
CA PHE A 319 12.82 -1.76 -13.87
C PHE A 319 13.55 -2.51 -12.74
N GLN A 320 13.26 -2.18 -11.48
CA GLN A 320 13.80 -2.92 -10.34
C GLN A 320 13.38 -4.39 -10.31
N SER A 321 12.12 -4.70 -10.66
CA SER A 321 11.61 -6.07 -10.71
C SER A 321 12.28 -6.93 -11.78
N ILE A 322 12.63 -6.33 -12.93
CA ILE A 322 13.42 -7.00 -13.97
C ILE A 322 14.81 -7.33 -13.43
N VAL A 323 15.47 -6.39 -12.75
CA VAL A 323 16.80 -6.59 -12.17
C VAL A 323 16.77 -7.61 -11.04
N PHE A 324 15.76 -7.60 -10.17
CA PHE A 324 15.56 -8.63 -9.13
C PHE A 324 15.40 -10.02 -9.74
N THR A 325 14.59 -10.14 -10.79
CA THR A 325 14.41 -11.42 -11.49
C THR A 325 15.74 -11.91 -12.06
N ALA A 326 16.55 -11.02 -12.64
CA ALA A 326 17.89 -11.38 -13.08
C ALA A 326 18.78 -11.83 -11.91
N PHE A 327 18.80 -11.11 -10.79
CA PHE A 327 19.68 -11.44 -9.65
C PHE A 327 19.34 -12.76 -8.96
N PHE A 328 18.05 -13.11 -8.84
CA PHE A 328 17.63 -14.30 -8.12
C PHE A 328 17.51 -15.55 -9.02
N CYS A 329 17.23 -15.38 -10.31
CA CYS A 329 17.10 -16.49 -11.26
C CYS A 329 18.37 -16.76 -12.10
N MET A 330 19.26 -15.77 -12.29
CA MET A 330 20.55 -16.00 -12.98
C MET A 330 21.64 -16.22 -11.93
N GLY A 331 22.21 -17.41 -11.89
CA GLY A 331 23.29 -17.74 -10.96
C GLY A 331 24.56 -16.95 -11.26
N PHE A 332 25.10 -16.24 -10.28
CA PHE A 332 26.38 -15.52 -10.39
C PHE A 332 27.57 -16.46 -10.17
N GLY A 333 27.79 -17.41 -11.08
CA GLY A 333 28.89 -18.38 -10.99
C GLY A 333 28.67 -19.52 -9.99
N GLY A 334 27.44 -19.71 -9.50
CA GLY A 334 26.98 -20.84 -8.67
C GLY A 334 25.53 -21.23 -9.02
N ASP A 335 24.95 -22.20 -8.30
CA ASP A 335 23.53 -22.57 -8.49
C ASP A 335 22.62 -21.36 -8.17
N PRO A 336 21.63 -21.01 -9.03
CA PRO A 336 20.66 -19.96 -8.74
C PRO A 336 19.92 -20.21 -7.43
N ILE A 337 19.55 -19.15 -6.70
CA ILE A 337 18.70 -19.26 -5.50
C ILE A 337 17.33 -19.85 -5.87
N ILE A 338 16.83 -19.47 -7.05
CA ILE A 338 15.60 -19.96 -7.65
C ILE A 338 15.99 -20.71 -8.93
N ASN A 339 16.03 -22.04 -8.86
CA ASN A 339 16.58 -22.91 -9.90
C ASN A 339 15.46 -23.61 -10.72
N PHE A 340 14.43 -24.14 -10.04
CA PHE A 340 13.34 -24.92 -10.63
C PHE A 340 12.10 -24.08 -10.97
N THR A 341 11.89 -22.97 -10.27
CA THR A 341 10.75 -22.09 -10.48
C THR A 341 10.92 -21.22 -11.74
N SER A 342 9.84 -21.04 -12.51
CA SER A 342 9.87 -20.20 -13.70
C SER A 342 10.08 -18.72 -13.36
N ALA A 343 11.08 -18.10 -13.98
CA ALA A 343 11.36 -16.66 -13.86
C ALA A 343 10.13 -15.79 -14.23
N THR A 344 9.24 -16.27 -15.09
CA THR A 344 8.02 -15.54 -15.49
C THR A 344 7.03 -15.38 -14.33
N ILE A 345 6.90 -16.39 -13.46
CA ILE A 345 6.00 -16.35 -12.30
C ILE A 345 6.59 -15.45 -11.23
N PHE A 346 7.89 -15.59 -10.98
CA PHE A 346 8.60 -14.72 -10.05
C PHE A 346 8.45 -13.24 -10.43
N PHE A 347 8.66 -12.92 -11.71
CA PHE A 347 8.45 -11.57 -12.24
C PHE A 347 6.99 -11.11 -12.10
N ALA A 348 6.01 -11.98 -12.36
CA ALA A 348 4.60 -11.65 -12.20
C ALA A 348 4.22 -11.33 -10.73
N ILE A 349 4.76 -12.08 -9.77
CA ILE A 349 4.57 -11.82 -8.33
C ILE A 349 5.16 -10.45 -7.96
N LEU A 350 6.38 -10.14 -8.41
CA LEU A 350 7.00 -8.85 -8.18
C LEU A 350 6.20 -7.70 -8.80
N LEU A 351 5.68 -7.87 -10.02
CA LEU A 351 4.86 -6.87 -10.70
C LEU A 351 3.59 -6.56 -9.88
N ILE A 352 2.86 -7.59 -9.44
CA ILE A 352 1.68 -7.42 -8.59
C ILE A 352 2.05 -6.72 -7.27
N TYR A 353 3.17 -7.12 -6.66
CA TYR A 353 3.69 -6.48 -5.45
C TYR A 353 4.00 -4.99 -5.66
N CYS A 354 4.57 -4.59 -6.80
CA CYS A 354 4.83 -3.19 -7.14
C CYS A 354 3.53 -2.38 -7.24
N ILE A 355 2.52 -2.92 -7.94
CA ILE A 355 1.21 -2.26 -8.05
C ILE A 355 0.58 -2.10 -6.66
N GLN A 356 0.56 -3.17 -5.86
CA GLN A 356 -0.02 -3.18 -4.52
C GLN A 356 0.70 -2.19 -3.59
N SER A 357 2.02 -2.15 -3.62
CA SER A 357 2.85 -1.26 -2.78
C SER A 357 2.65 0.22 -3.12
N ILE A 358 2.56 0.57 -4.40
CA ILE A 358 2.31 1.95 -4.84
C ILE A 358 0.92 2.40 -4.39
N LEU A 359 -0.11 1.58 -4.60
CA LEU A 359 -1.49 1.89 -4.21
C LEU A 359 -1.65 1.98 -2.69
N PHE A 360 -0.96 1.13 -1.94
CA PHE A 360 -0.90 1.22 -0.48
C PHE A 360 -0.30 2.56 -0.04
N CYS A 361 0.84 2.97 -0.60
CA CYS A 361 1.45 4.28 -0.29
C CYS A 361 0.52 5.45 -0.67
N MET A 362 -0.13 5.40 -1.83
CA MET A 362 -1.08 6.43 -2.26
C MET A 362 -2.28 6.55 -1.33
N THR A 363 -2.79 5.43 -0.80
CA THR A 363 -3.85 5.42 0.20
C THR A 363 -3.42 6.17 1.46
N ILE A 364 -2.19 5.99 1.92
CA ILE A 364 -1.68 6.71 3.10
C ILE A 364 -1.70 8.23 2.85
N THR A 365 -1.36 8.69 1.64
CA THR A 365 -1.34 10.12 1.30
C THR A 365 -2.71 10.80 1.34
N THR A 366 -3.83 10.07 1.36
CA THR A 366 -5.16 10.68 1.48
C THR A 366 -5.50 11.04 2.92
N ILE A 367 -4.80 10.48 3.92
CA ILE A 367 -5.13 10.63 5.35
C ILE A 367 -4.32 11.75 6.03
N PHE A 368 -3.17 12.13 5.45
CA PHE A 368 -2.22 13.03 6.12
C PHE A 368 -2.15 14.43 5.52
N ASN A 369 -2.11 15.43 6.42
CA ASN A 369 -1.93 16.85 6.13
C ASN A 369 -0.54 17.40 6.41
N ARG A 370 0.33 16.60 7.02
CA ARG A 370 1.71 17.00 7.34
C ARG A 370 2.66 16.00 6.72
N PRO A 371 3.53 16.39 5.78
CA PRO A 371 4.38 15.46 5.03
C PRO A 371 5.33 14.68 5.94
N VAL A 372 5.91 15.34 6.94
CA VAL A 372 6.83 14.71 7.90
C VAL A 372 6.14 13.64 8.75
N LEU A 373 4.92 13.91 9.22
CA LEU A 373 4.14 12.91 9.96
C LEU A 373 3.76 11.73 9.06
N ALA A 374 3.38 12.00 7.81
CA ALA A 374 3.05 10.97 6.85
C ALA A 374 4.23 10.01 6.61
N VAL A 375 5.45 10.54 6.50
CA VAL A 375 6.68 9.75 6.36
C VAL A 375 6.92 8.84 7.56
N ILE A 376 6.89 9.39 8.78
CA ILE A 376 7.14 8.63 10.02
C ILE A 376 6.12 7.48 10.15
N VAL A 377 4.83 7.79 9.97
CA VAL A 377 3.78 6.77 10.05
C VAL A 377 3.92 5.74 8.95
N THR A 378 4.31 6.13 7.73
CA THR A 378 4.56 5.19 6.63
C THR A 378 5.67 4.21 6.98
N VAL A 379 6.79 4.67 7.55
CA VAL A 379 7.89 3.79 7.98
C VAL A 379 7.42 2.81 9.05
N ILE A 380 6.68 3.29 10.07
CA ILE A 380 6.15 2.43 11.14
C ILE A 380 5.19 1.39 10.55
N LEU A 381 4.22 1.80 9.73
CA LEU A 381 3.28 0.89 9.08
C LEU A 381 4.01 -0.11 8.17
N TRP A 382 5.05 0.32 7.45
CA TRP A 382 5.84 -0.54 6.58
C TRP A 382 6.54 -1.66 7.37
N VAL A 383 7.19 -1.31 8.49
CA VAL A 383 7.88 -2.28 9.36
C VAL A 383 6.87 -3.19 10.08
N VAL A 384 5.85 -2.60 10.72
CA VAL A 384 4.82 -3.35 11.48
C VAL A 384 4.02 -4.28 10.57
N SER A 385 3.70 -3.85 9.35
CA SER A 385 2.98 -4.69 8.37
C SER A 385 3.72 -5.98 8.03
N TYR A 386 5.05 -5.99 8.15
CA TYR A 386 5.88 -7.15 7.89
C TYR A 386 6.16 -7.96 9.18
N SER A 387 6.63 -7.30 10.24
CA SER A 387 7.14 -7.99 11.43
C SER A 387 6.07 -8.62 12.31
N VAL A 388 4.90 -7.99 12.45
CA VAL A 388 3.85 -8.49 13.36
C VAL A 388 3.18 -9.75 12.80
N PRO A 389 2.68 -9.78 11.55
CA PRO A 389 2.01 -10.97 11.07
C PRO A 389 3.00 -12.12 10.79
N ILE A 390 4.30 -11.87 10.59
CA ILE A 390 5.28 -12.97 10.39
C ILE A 390 5.52 -13.71 11.71
N GLY A 391 5.64 -12.98 12.82
CA GLY A 391 5.81 -13.58 14.15
C GLY A 391 4.58 -14.36 14.62
N ILE A 392 3.37 -13.91 14.23
CA ILE A 392 2.11 -14.53 14.64
C ILE A 392 1.70 -15.67 13.70
N LEU A 393 1.70 -15.45 12.38
CA LEU A 393 1.04 -16.35 11.42
C LEU A 393 1.96 -17.37 10.77
N ASN A 394 3.29 -17.15 10.80
CA ASN A 394 4.23 -18.07 10.18
C ASN A 394 4.49 -19.27 11.12
N PRO A 395 4.17 -20.51 10.69
CA PRO A 395 4.39 -21.71 11.51
C PRO A 395 5.87 -21.95 11.86
N PHE A 396 6.80 -21.28 11.17
CA PHE A 396 8.22 -21.31 11.50
C PHE A 396 8.52 -20.70 12.88
N PHE A 397 7.93 -19.55 13.21
CA PHE A 397 8.18 -18.83 14.45
C PHE A 397 7.27 -19.33 15.60
N HIS A 398 6.05 -19.76 15.28
CA HIS A 398 5.08 -20.19 16.27
C HIS A 398 4.69 -21.67 16.11
N LYS A 399 5.48 -22.56 16.75
CA LYS A 399 5.42 -24.03 16.57
C LYS A 399 4.07 -24.68 16.93
N ASN A 400 3.25 -24.05 17.79
CA ASN A 400 1.98 -24.62 18.29
C ASN A 400 0.72 -24.08 17.59
N MET A 401 0.84 -23.50 16.40
CA MET A 401 -0.32 -22.93 15.69
C MET A 401 -1.12 -23.96 14.92
N ASP A 402 -2.45 -23.88 15.03
CA ASP A 402 -3.34 -24.59 14.12
C ASP A 402 -3.27 -23.96 12.72
N ILE A 403 -2.71 -24.73 11.78
CA ILE A 403 -2.50 -24.31 10.41
C ILE A 403 -3.84 -24.13 9.68
N VAL A 404 -4.84 -24.98 9.95
CA VAL A 404 -6.10 -24.97 9.20
C VAL A 404 -7.01 -23.83 9.68
N GLY A 405 -7.10 -23.63 11.00
CA GLY A 405 -7.89 -22.55 11.60
C GLY A 405 -7.38 -21.14 11.28
N THR A 406 -6.09 -20.97 10.98
CA THR A 406 -5.47 -19.64 10.76
C THR A 406 -5.44 -19.19 9.30
N ASN A 407 -5.96 -19.98 8.36
CA ASN A 407 -5.92 -19.67 6.93
C ASN A 407 -6.62 -18.36 6.56
N GLY A 408 -7.77 -18.05 7.20
CA GLY A 408 -8.45 -16.77 6.99
C GLY A 408 -7.57 -15.57 7.37
N ALA A 409 -6.86 -15.66 8.50
CA ALA A 409 -5.93 -14.63 8.93
C ALA A 409 -4.72 -14.48 7.98
N ARG A 410 -4.21 -15.58 7.41
CA ARG A 410 -3.17 -15.55 6.37
C ARG A 410 -3.67 -14.86 5.10
N MET A 411 -4.88 -15.18 4.63
CA MET A 411 -5.50 -14.53 3.48
C MET A 411 -5.69 -13.03 3.71
N MET A 412 -6.19 -12.62 4.88
CA MET A 412 -6.32 -11.20 5.23
C MET A 412 -4.96 -10.50 5.29
N SER A 413 -3.95 -11.16 5.85
CA SER A 413 -2.59 -10.61 5.91
C SER A 413 -1.99 -10.40 4.52
N ALA A 414 -2.31 -11.25 3.54
CA ALA A 414 -1.84 -11.11 2.15
C ALA A 414 -2.35 -9.84 1.45
N MET A 415 -3.38 -9.19 2.00
CA MET A 415 -3.80 -7.87 1.53
C MET A 415 -2.76 -6.78 1.81
N LEU A 416 -1.90 -6.96 2.81
CA LEU A 416 -0.74 -6.09 3.06
C LEU A 416 0.38 -6.43 2.06
N PRO A 417 1.01 -5.44 1.40
CA PRO A 417 1.98 -5.70 0.34
C PRO A 417 3.14 -6.61 0.76
N ASN A 418 3.76 -6.33 1.91
CA ASN A 418 4.93 -7.09 2.38
C ASN A 418 4.60 -8.54 2.75
N MET A 419 3.37 -8.81 3.21
CA MET A 419 2.94 -10.16 3.56
C MET A 419 2.47 -10.95 2.35
N GLY A 420 1.82 -10.30 1.38
CA GLY A 420 1.53 -10.93 0.09
C GLY A 420 2.81 -11.49 -0.54
N LEU A 421 3.89 -10.69 -0.56
CA LEU A 421 5.20 -11.13 -1.05
C LEU A 421 5.79 -12.27 -0.21
N SER A 422 5.76 -12.13 1.12
CA SER A 422 6.26 -13.15 2.05
C SER A 422 5.59 -14.51 1.84
N TRP A 423 4.25 -14.57 1.81
CA TRP A 423 3.53 -15.81 1.55
C TRP A 423 3.83 -16.41 0.18
N CYS A 424 3.95 -15.58 -0.86
CA CYS A 424 4.37 -16.05 -2.17
C CYS A 424 5.75 -16.71 -2.13
N MET A 425 6.72 -16.11 -1.44
CA MET A 425 8.07 -16.66 -1.32
C MET A 425 8.12 -17.94 -0.48
N SER A 426 7.39 -18.01 0.65
CA SER A 426 7.36 -19.21 1.48
C SER A 426 6.73 -20.41 0.77
N ILE A 427 5.66 -20.19 -0.02
CA ILE A 427 5.01 -21.24 -0.81
C ILE A 427 5.90 -21.65 -1.99
N MET A 428 6.44 -20.68 -2.72
CA MET A 428 7.40 -20.93 -3.80
C MET A 428 8.59 -21.74 -3.29
N GLY A 429 9.05 -21.43 -2.08
CA GLY A 429 10.17 -22.10 -1.49
C GLY A 429 9.93 -23.59 -1.23
N GLN A 430 8.72 -23.97 -0.84
CA GLN A 430 8.37 -25.38 -0.71
C GLN A 430 8.38 -26.12 -2.05
N PHE A 431 7.90 -25.48 -3.13
CA PHE A 431 7.97 -26.07 -4.47
C PHE A 431 9.42 -26.23 -4.95
N GLU A 432 10.29 -25.29 -4.58
CA GLU A 432 11.71 -25.34 -4.89
C GLU A 432 12.44 -26.46 -4.14
N VAL A 433 12.16 -26.59 -2.82
CA VAL A 433 12.67 -27.67 -1.97
C VAL A 433 12.22 -29.06 -2.47
N LEU A 434 11.01 -29.15 -3.02
CA LEU A 434 10.46 -30.36 -3.64
C LEU A 434 11.04 -30.65 -5.04
N GLY A 435 11.81 -29.75 -5.63
CA GLY A 435 12.38 -29.90 -6.98
C GLY A 435 11.37 -29.82 -8.13
N THR A 436 10.10 -29.53 -7.85
CA THR A 436 9.07 -29.36 -8.89
C THR A 436 9.01 -27.94 -9.43
N GLY A 437 9.40 -26.96 -8.60
CA GLY A 437 9.36 -25.54 -8.92
C GLY A 437 7.95 -24.98 -9.07
N ALA A 438 7.78 -23.68 -8.82
CA ALA A 438 6.54 -23.00 -9.15
C ALA A 438 6.49 -22.74 -10.67
N ASN A 439 5.58 -23.43 -11.34
CA ASN A 439 5.31 -23.34 -12.78
C ASN A 439 3.81 -23.04 -12.98
N TRP A 440 3.42 -22.58 -14.17
CA TRP A 440 2.04 -22.18 -14.43
C TRP A 440 1.06 -23.35 -14.29
N SER A 441 1.55 -24.58 -14.44
CA SER A 441 0.80 -25.81 -14.21
C SER A 441 0.70 -26.20 -12.73
N THR A 442 1.65 -25.80 -11.89
CA THR A 442 1.73 -26.20 -10.47
C THR A 442 1.19 -25.15 -9.51
N ILE A 443 0.88 -23.93 -10.00
CA ILE A 443 0.42 -22.79 -9.19
C ILE A 443 -0.88 -23.03 -8.41
N PHE A 444 -1.72 -23.95 -8.89
CA PHE A 444 -2.97 -24.35 -8.24
C PHE A 444 -2.82 -25.56 -7.30
N ASN A 445 -1.64 -26.19 -7.27
CA ASN A 445 -1.42 -27.34 -6.41
C ASN A 445 -1.23 -26.90 -4.95
N TYR A 446 -1.70 -27.74 -4.04
CA TYR A 446 -1.55 -27.55 -2.61
C TYR A 446 -0.14 -27.94 -2.17
N THR A 447 0.42 -27.20 -1.19
CA THR A 447 1.66 -27.59 -0.53
C THR A 447 1.37 -28.31 0.79
N THR A 448 2.29 -29.18 1.21
CA THR A 448 2.13 -30.06 2.38
C THR A 448 1.98 -29.29 3.70
N VAL A 449 2.65 -28.14 3.84
CA VAL A 449 2.60 -27.33 5.06
C VAL A 449 1.41 -26.39 5.09
N TYR A 450 1.07 -25.75 3.96
CA TYR A 450 0.04 -24.73 3.92
C TYR A 450 -1.33 -25.25 3.48
N GLN A 451 -1.42 -26.53 3.08
CA GLN A 451 -2.57 -27.40 2.78
C GLN A 451 -3.69 -26.79 1.92
N SER A 452 -4.32 -25.69 2.32
CA SER A 452 -5.41 -25.02 1.60
C SER A 452 -4.96 -23.77 0.83
N LEU A 453 -3.77 -23.23 1.12
CA LEU A 453 -3.33 -21.94 0.60
C LEU A 453 -2.43 -22.14 -0.62
N THR A 454 -3.00 -21.92 -1.82
CA THR A 454 -2.30 -22.06 -3.09
C THR A 454 -1.63 -20.76 -3.51
N LEU A 455 -0.57 -20.84 -4.33
CA LEU A 455 0.13 -19.66 -4.83
C LEU A 455 -0.81 -18.77 -5.67
N ALA A 456 -1.66 -19.38 -6.49
CA ALA A 456 -2.67 -18.67 -7.28
C ALA A 456 -3.65 -17.88 -6.39
N LEU A 457 -4.11 -18.48 -5.29
CA LEU A 457 -5.03 -17.82 -4.36
C LEU A 457 -4.38 -16.56 -3.75
N VAL A 458 -3.13 -16.64 -3.31
CA VAL A 458 -2.40 -15.47 -2.78
C VAL A 458 -2.27 -14.36 -3.83
N MET A 459 -1.87 -14.70 -5.06
CA MET A 459 -1.78 -13.74 -6.15
C MET A 459 -3.12 -13.08 -6.47
N THR A 460 -4.23 -13.84 -6.45
CA THR A 460 -5.57 -13.28 -6.66
C THR A 460 -5.99 -12.33 -5.53
N ILE A 461 -5.64 -12.63 -4.28
CA ILE A 461 -5.91 -11.74 -3.14
C ILE A 461 -5.09 -10.46 -3.25
N MET A 462 -3.82 -10.54 -3.67
CA MET A 462 -2.99 -9.35 -3.91
C MET A 462 -3.54 -8.48 -5.06
N LEU A 463 -4.11 -9.09 -6.09
CA LEU A 463 -4.81 -8.34 -7.15
C LEU A 463 -6.11 -7.70 -6.65
N LEU A 464 -6.89 -8.42 -5.84
CA LEU A 464 -8.11 -7.90 -5.23
C LEU A 464 -7.83 -6.73 -4.28
N SER A 465 -6.74 -6.80 -3.52
CA SER A 465 -6.32 -5.72 -2.63
C SER A 465 -5.93 -4.46 -3.41
N CYS A 466 -5.36 -4.59 -4.61
CA CYS A 466 -5.10 -3.44 -5.49
C CYS A 466 -6.41 -2.71 -5.86
N VAL A 467 -7.45 -3.44 -6.23
CA VAL A 467 -8.77 -2.87 -6.53
C VAL A 467 -9.34 -2.17 -5.29
N LEU A 468 -9.23 -2.81 -4.12
CA LEU A 468 -9.68 -2.25 -2.86
C LEU A 468 -8.94 -0.95 -2.51
N TYR A 469 -7.61 -0.89 -2.68
CA TYR A 469 -6.85 0.34 -2.47
C TYR A 469 -7.22 1.43 -3.46
N ALA A 470 -7.46 1.10 -4.73
CA ALA A 470 -7.93 2.08 -5.72
C ALA A 470 -9.29 2.68 -5.35
N VAL A 471 -10.24 1.84 -4.90
CA VAL A 471 -11.55 2.29 -4.40
C VAL A 471 -11.38 3.14 -3.15
N LEU A 472 -10.48 2.76 -2.24
CA LEU A 472 -10.21 3.49 -1.00
C LEU A 472 -9.60 4.86 -1.28
N ILE A 473 -8.67 4.97 -2.24
CA ILE A 473 -8.12 6.26 -2.70
C ILE A 473 -9.24 7.14 -3.24
N TRP A 474 -10.09 6.61 -4.14
CA TRP A 474 -11.22 7.36 -4.68
C TRP A 474 -12.20 7.81 -3.59
N TYR A 475 -12.51 6.94 -2.63
CA TYR A 475 -13.43 7.23 -1.55
C TYR A 475 -12.86 8.28 -0.57
N LEU A 476 -11.65 8.07 -0.05
CA LEU A 476 -11.03 8.95 0.94
C LEU A 476 -10.73 10.35 0.37
N ASP A 477 -10.34 10.45 -0.90
CA ASP A 477 -10.09 11.73 -1.57
C ASP A 477 -11.37 12.57 -1.74
N ASN A 478 -12.56 11.94 -1.78
CA ASN A 478 -13.85 12.62 -1.87
C ASN A 478 -14.49 12.93 -0.50
N VAL A 479 -14.35 12.04 0.49
CA VAL A 479 -14.91 12.22 1.83
C VAL A 479 -14.05 13.13 2.68
N TRP A 480 -12.73 12.99 2.57
CA TRP A 480 -11.77 13.75 3.36
C TRP A 480 -10.82 14.57 2.46
N PRO A 481 -11.35 15.51 1.65
CA PRO A 481 -10.51 16.53 1.05
C PRO A 481 -10.09 17.43 2.21
N PHE A 482 -8.92 17.16 2.77
CA PHE A 482 -8.38 17.94 3.88
C PHE A 482 -8.11 19.44 3.55
N GLN A 483 -8.56 19.94 2.39
CA GLN A 483 -8.37 21.29 1.85
C GLN A 483 -9.62 21.79 1.10
N TYR A 484 -9.60 23.05 0.63
CA TYR A 484 -10.70 23.76 -0.03
C TYR A 484 -11.48 22.89 -1.03
N GLY A 485 -12.66 22.48 -0.58
CA GLY A 485 -13.62 21.63 -1.28
C GLY A 485 -14.62 21.18 -0.24
N VAL A 486 -15.92 21.20 -0.54
CA VAL A 486 -16.90 20.72 0.44
C VAL A 486 -16.72 19.21 0.55
N PRO A 487 -16.35 18.65 1.73
CA PRO A 487 -16.26 17.22 1.91
C PRO A 487 -17.61 16.59 1.54
N LYS A 488 -17.59 15.58 0.69
CA LYS A 488 -18.82 14.86 0.38
C LYS A 488 -19.25 14.08 1.64
N PRO A 489 -20.55 13.92 1.88
CA PRO A 489 -21.03 13.13 3.00
C PRO A 489 -20.44 11.71 2.93
N VAL A 490 -20.19 11.09 4.09
CA VAL A 490 -19.56 9.75 4.18
C VAL A 490 -20.29 8.71 3.31
N LEU A 491 -21.62 8.79 3.23
CA LEU A 491 -22.46 7.89 2.44
C LEU A 491 -22.69 8.37 1.00
N PHE A 492 -21.87 9.29 0.46
CA PHE A 492 -22.07 9.83 -0.89
C PHE A 492 -22.20 8.77 -2.01
N PRO A 493 -21.48 7.63 -1.99
CA PRO A 493 -21.58 6.64 -3.05
C PRO A 493 -22.97 5.99 -3.14
N PHE A 494 -23.76 6.04 -2.07
CA PHE A 494 -25.10 5.44 -2.02
C PHE A 494 -26.20 6.42 -2.44
N TYR A 495 -25.91 7.71 -2.61
CA TYR A 495 -26.89 8.66 -3.14
C TYR A 495 -26.96 8.55 -4.67
N MET A 496 -28.15 8.24 -5.19
CA MET A 496 -28.39 8.24 -6.65
C MET A 496 -28.04 9.58 -7.31
N SER A 497 -28.15 10.69 -6.58
CA SER A 497 -27.80 12.03 -7.05
C SER A 497 -26.32 12.21 -7.39
N TYR A 498 -25.43 11.34 -6.88
CA TYR A 498 -24.01 11.36 -7.22
C TYR A 498 -23.72 10.72 -8.58
N TRP A 499 -24.27 9.53 -8.82
CA TRP A 499 -24.05 8.75 -10.04
C TRP A 499 -24.89 9.27 -11.21
N PHE A 500 -26.09 9.74 -10.90
CA PHE A 500 -27.00 10.38 -11.81
C PHE A 500 -27.24 11.79 -11.28
N PRO A 501 -26.33 12.74 -11.58
CA PRO A 501 -26.62 14.13 -11.31
C PRO A 501 -27.96 14.43 -11.98
N ALA A 502 -28.95 14.80 -11.17
CA ALA A 502 -30.23 15.23 -11.70
C ALA A 502 -29.90 16.30 -12.75
N LYS A 503 -30.39 16.12 -13.98
CA LYS A 503 -30.39 17.22 -14.94
C LYS A 503 -31.14 18.34 -14.24
N TYR A 504 -30.40 19.35 -13.81
CA TYR A 504 -31.00 20.58 -13.37
C TYR A 504 -31.79 21.05 -14.59
N HIS A 505 -33.12 21.08 -14.47
CA HIS A 505 -33.94 21.64 -15.52
C HIS A 505 -33.45 23.07 -15.68
N ASP A 506 -32.93 23.41 -16.86
CA ASP A 506 -32.76 24.79 -17.24
C ASP A 506 -34.11 25.47 -16.97
N ILE A 507 -34.13 26.42 -16.04
CA ILE A 507 -35.18 27.43 -16.00
C ILE A 507 -34.88 28.37 -17.17
N GLU A 508 -34.94 27.83 -18.39
CA GLU A 508 -35.19 28.56 -19.62
C GLU A 508 -36.70 28.47 -19.82
N GLU A 509 -37.41 29.41 -19.18
CA GLU A 509 -38.79 29.88 -19.41
C GLU A 509 -39.45 30.29 -18.08
N GLU A 510 -38.84 31.24 -17.38
CA GLU A 510 -39.62 32.32 -16.77
C GLU A 510 -39.15 33.63 -17.41
N THR A 511 -39.81 33.90 -18.53
CA THR A 511 -40.03 35.23 -19.09
C THR A 511 -40.10 36.30 -18.01
N ASN A 512 -39.17 37.26 -18.03
CA ASN A 512 -39.33 38.69 -17.68
C ASN A 512 -40.07 39.12 -16.40
N GLU A 513 -40.45 38.23 -15.48
CA GLU A 513 -41.24 38.58 -14.29
C GLU A 513 -40.73 37.85 -13.05
N SER A 514 -39.64 38.34 -12.45
CA SER A 514 -39.40 38.27 -11.00
C SER A 514 -38.06 38.89 -10.59
N LEU A 515 -37.79 40.14 -11.02
CA LEU A 515 -37.00 41.08 -10.21
C LEU A 515 -37.93 41.85 -9.25
N LYS A 516 -38.85 41.13 -8.61
CA LYS A 516 -39.74 41.63 -7.56
C LYS A 516 -39.79 40.60 -6.44
N THR A 517 -38.74 40.61 -5.64
CA THR A 517 -38.79 40.10 -4.27
C THR A 517 -38.25 41.20 -3.38
N ASP A 518 -39.19 41.98 -2.84
CA ASP A 518 -39.32 42.70 -1.57
C ASP A 518 -38.12 42.91 -0.61
N ASP A 519 -36.88 42.94 -1.09
CA ASP A 519 -35.81 43.69 -0.43
C ASP A 519 -35.57 44.96 -1.24
N VAL A 520 -35.74 46.11 -0.58
CA VAL A 520 -35.43 47.43 -1.13
C VAL A 520 -33.92 47.51 -1.40
N ILE A 521 -33.46 46.90 -2.50
CA ILE A 521 -32.17 47.25 -3.08
C ILE A 521 -32.38 48.68 -3.53
N ASP A 522 -31.75 49.60 -2.80
CA ASP A 522 -31.74 51.02 -3.09
C ASP A 522 -31.12 51.21 -4.49
N THR A 523 -31.96 51.12 -5.53
CA THR A 523 -31.60 51.17 -6.96
C THR A 523 -30.83 52.45 -7.30
N ARG A 524 -30.85 53.43 -6.40
CA ARG A 524 -30.07 54.66 -6.43
C ARG A 524 -28.56 54.45 -6.30
N ASN A 525 -28.10 53.34 -5.72
CA ASN A 525 -26.69 53.06 -5.45
C ASN A 525 -26.03 52.17 -6.52
N PHE A 526 -26.80 51.78 -7.54
CA PHE A 526 -26.34 50.97 -8.66
C PHE A 526 -26.43 51.78 -9.96
N GLU A 527 -25.32 51.93 -10.65
CA GLU A 527 -25.29 52.50 -12.00
C GLU A 527 -25.94 51.53 -12.98
N ARG A 528 -26.66 52.08 -13.97
CA ARG A 528 -27.33 51.31 -15.03
C ARG A 528 -26.38 50.29 -15.67
N GLU A 529 -26.92 49.12 -16.01
CA GLU A 529 -26.16 48.08 -16.69
C GLU A 529 -25.77 48.55 -18.12
N PRO A 530 -24.50 48.40 -18.55
CA PRO A 530 -24.06 48.71 -19.90
C PRO A 530 -24.65 47.72 -20.91
N GLU A 531 -24.81 48.17 -22.15
CA GLU A 531 -25.24 47.35 -23.29
C GLU A 531 -24.09 46.48 -23.83
N VAL A 532 -23.43 45.72 -22.94
CA VAL A 532 -22.28 44.88 -23.25
C VAL A 532 -22.58 43.44 -22.84
N SER A 533 -22.02 42.46 -23.55
CA SER A 533 -22.18 41.04 -23.23
C SER A 533 -21.72 40.73 -21.80
N VAL A 534 -22.53 39.99 -21.04
CA VAL A 534 -22.20 39.55 -19.67
C VAL A 534 -21.36 38.28 -19.73
N SER A 535 -20.15 38.32 -19.17
CA SER A 535 -19.24 37.17 -19.10
C SER A 535 -19.47 36.32 -17.84
N ILE A 536 -19.76 36.95 -16.70
CA ILE A 536 -20.12 36.26 -15.45
C ILE A 536 -21.42 36.86 -14.92
N ARG A 537 -22.40 36.01 -14.68
CA ARG A 537 -23.71 36.37 -14.14
C ARG A 537 -23.92 35.69 -12.80
N ILE A 538 -24.05 36.48 -11.74
CA ILE A 538 -24.28 36.02 -10.38
C ILE A 538 -25.72 36.37 -9.99
N LYS A 539 -26.52 35.37 -9.61
CA LYS A 539 -27.92 35.53 -9.18
C LYS A 539 -28.11 34.98 -7.77
N ASN A 540 -28.54 35.83 -6.84
CA ASN A 540 -28.93 35.52 -5.46
C ASN A 540 -27.96 34.56 -4.77
N LEU A 541 -26.66 34.82 -4.92
CA LEU A 541 -25.59 33.96 -4.41
C LEU A 541 -25.53 34.05 -2.90
N HIS A 542 -25.64 32.90 -2.24
CA HIS A 542 -25.65 32.79 -0.79
C HIS A 542 -24.66 31.75 -0.31
N LYS A 543 -23.94 32.06 0.77
CA LYS A 543 -23.02 31.12 1.42
C LYS A 543 -23.03 31.26 2.92
N GLU A 544 -23.36 30.16 3.57
CA GLU A 544 -23.26 29.99 5.01
C GLU A 544 -22.19 28.94 5.34
N PHE A 545 -21.42 29.20 6.39
CA PHE A 545 -20.51 28.25 6.98
C PHE A 545 -21.01 27.88 8.38
N GLY A 546 -21.22 26.59 8.64
CA GLY A 546 -21.58 26.06 9.95
C GLY A 546 -21.12 24.62 10.11
N GLY A 547 -20.66 24.26 11.30
CA GLY A 547 -20.38 22.89 11.70
C GLY A 547 -21.46 22.37 12.66
N TYR A 548 -21.50 21.06 12.88
CA TYR A 548 -22.35 20.45 13.91
C TYR A 548 -22.06 21.12 15.28
N GLY A 549 -22.99 21.94 15.77
CA GLY A 549 -22.88 22.62 17.07
C GLY A 549 -22.28 24.03 17.08
N SER A 550 -21.98 24.67 15.93
CA SER A 550 -21.51 26.06 15.87
C SER A 550 -22.56 27.00 15.24
N GLN A 551 -22.54 28.29 15.59
CA GLN A 551 -23.42 29.29 14.97
C GLN A 551 -23.11 29.40 13.47
N LEU A 552 -24.16 29.34 12.64
CA LEU A 552 -24.08 29.57 11.21
C LEU A 552 -23.59 30.99 10.95
N LYS A 553 -22.45 31.12 10.27
CA LYS A 553 -21.90 32.40 9.84
C LYS A 553 -22.15 32.60 8.35
N THR A 554 -23.00 33.57 8.02
CA THR A 554 -23.23 34.00 6.64
C THR A 554 -22.01 34.76 6.13
N ALA A 555 -21.40 34.27 5.07
CA ALA A 555 -20.23 34.87 4.44
C ALA A 555 -20.59 35.67 3.17
N VAL A 556 -21.63 35.25 2.45
CA VAL A 556 -22.20 35.96 1.31
C VAL A 556 -23.71 35.82 1.43
N ASP A 557 -24.43 36.92 1.24
CA ASP A 557 -25.87 37.01 1.52
C ASP A 557 -26.61 37.60 0.31
N ASN A 558 -27.35 36.75 -0.40
CA ASN A 558 -28.17 37.10 -1.57
C ASN A 558 -27.51 38.08 -2.56
N MET A 559 -26.25 37.83 -2.93
CA MET A 559 -25.49 38.69 -3.84
C MET A 559 -25.90 38.47 -5.30
N SER A 560 -26.30 39.55 -5.98
CA SER A 560 -26.53 39.56 -7.43
C SER A 560 -25.63 40.59 -8.10
N LEU A 561 -24.83 40.17 -9.09
CA LEU A 561 -23.86 41.01 -9.79
C LEU A 561 -23.57 40.47 -11.19
N ASN A 562 -23.61 41.35 -12.18
CA ASN A 562 -23.20 41.07 -13.56
C ASN A 562 -21.81 41.64 -13.82
N ILE A 563 -20.94 40.84 -14.45
CA ILE A 563 -19.58 41.21 -14.86
C ILE A 563 -19.53 41.15 -16.38
N TYR A 564 -19.14 42.28 -16.98
CA TYR A 564 -19.23 42.50 -18.41
C TYR A 564 -17.93 42.15 -19.13
N GLY A 565 -18.06 41.78 -20.40
CA GLY A 565 -16.96 41.44 -21.28
C GLY A 565 -16.02 42.62 -21.53
N ARG A 566 -14.71 42.34 -21.64
CA ARG A 566 -13.66 43.32 -22.00
C ARG A 566 -13.61 44.55 -21.09
N GLN A 567 -13.86 44.35 -19.81
CA GLN A 567 -13.81 45.36 -18.77
C GLN A 567 -13.17 44.79 -17.51
N ILE A 568 -12.63 45.69 -16.68
CA ILE A 568 -12.15 45.37 -15.34
C ILE A 568 -13.26 45.70 -14.34
N THR A 569 -13.75 44.67 -13.66
CA THR A 569 -14.63 44.82 -12.50
C THR A 569 -13.83 44.62 -11.21
N ALA A 570 -13.76 45.65 -10.38
CA ALA A 570 -13.10 45.62 -9.08
C ALA A 570 -14.11 45.37 -7.96
N LEU A 571 -14.00 44.24 -7.27
CA LEU A 571 -14.74 43.93 -6.06
C LEU A 571 -13.99 44.48 -4.84
N LEU A 572 -14.40 45.67 -4.39
CA LEU A 572 -13.79 46.42 -3.31
C LEU A 572 -14.48 46.11 -1.98
N GLY A 573 -13.73 45.97 -0.90
CA GLY A 573 -14.30 45.82 0.44
C GLY A 573 -13.23 45.60 1.50
N HIS A 574 -13.58 45.73 2.77
CA HIS A 574 -12.65 45.42 3.86
C HIS A 574 -12.39 43.90 3.98
N ASN A 575 -11.44 43.51 4.82
CA ASN A 575 -11.17 42.09 5.10
C ASN A 575 -12.35 41.47 5.85
N GLY A 576 -12.79 40.29 5.42
CA GLY A 576 -13.98 39.65 5.97
C GLY A 576 -15.31 40.08 5.34
N ALA A 577 -15.31 40.96 4.32
CA ALA A 577 -16.54 41.38 3.63
C ALA A 577 -17.19 40.27 2.77
N GLY A 578 -16.50 39.16 2.51
CA GLY A 578 -16.99 38.03 1.69
C GLY A 578 -16.33 37.88 0.31
N LYS A 579 -15.39 38.77 -0.06
CA LYS A 579 -14.72 38.83 -1.38
C LYS A 579 -14.13 37.48 -1.85
N THR A 580 -13.21 36.91 -1.08
CA THR A 580 -12.55 35.64 -1.39
C THR A 580 -13.55 34.48 -1.42
N THR A 581 -14.57 34.51 -0.55
CA THR A 581 -15.66 33.51 -0.57
C THR A 581 -16.43 33.55 -1.88
N THR A 582 -16.77 34.76 -2.36
CA THR A 582 -17.41 34.96 -3.66
C THR A 582 -16.53 34.46 -4.81
N MET A 583 -15.23 34.80 -4.82
CA MET A 583 -14.28 34.34 -5.85
C MET A 583 -14.20 32.80 -5.90
N ASN A 584 -14.16 32.15 -4.74
CA ASN A 584 -14.10 30.70 -4.64
C ASN A 584 -15.38 30.00 -5.14
N MET A 585 -16.54 30.65 -5.01
CA MET A 585 -17.80 30.14 -5.59
C MET A 585 -17.85 30.32 -7.11
N ILE A 586 -17.40 31.47 -7.62
CA ILE A 586 -17.37 31.75 -9.06
C ILE A 586 -16.40 30.79 -9.78
N THR A 587 -15.27 30.47 -9.16
CA THR A 587 -14.28 29.52 -9.69
C THR A 587 -14.69 28.04 -9.47
N GLY A 588 -15.76 27.81 -8.69
CA GLY A 588 -16.30 26.49 -8.40
C GLY A 588 -15.43 25.66 -7.45
N ILE A 589 -14.58 26.29 -6.62
CA ILE A 589 -13.78 25.60 -5.58
C ILE A 589 -14.72 24.96 -4.55
N PHE A 590 -15.76 25.68 -4.16
CA PHE A 590 -16.86 25.11 -3.39
C PHE A 590 -18.21 25.60 -3.90
N PRO A 591 -19.25 24.76 -3.83
CA PRO A 591 -20.59 25.16 -4.25
C PRO A 591 -21.17 26.23 -3.30
N PRO A 592 -22.01 27.15 -3.82
CA PRO A 592 -22.82 28.02 -2.99
C PRO A 592 -23.88 27.23 -2.20
N THR A 593 -24.38 27.81 -1.13
CA THR A 593 -25.51 27.24 -0.35
C THR A 593 -26.82 27.39 -1.12
N SER A 594 -27.02 28.55 -1.75
CA SER A 594 -28.10 28.80 -2.72
C SER A 594 -27.67 29.86 -3.74
N GLY A 595 -28.45 30.03 -4.81
CA GLY A 595 -28.11 30.91 -5.93
C GLY A 595 -27.33 30.22 -7.04
N THR A 596 -27.13 30.95 -8.15
CA THR A 596 -26.50 30.41 -9.37
C THR A 596 -25.43 31.36 -9.91
N VAL A 597 -24.39 30.76 -10.50
CA VAL A 597 -23.33 31.51 -11.20
C VAL A 597 -23.16 30.92 -12.60
N HIS A 598 -23.29 31.77 -13.61
CA HIS A 598 -23.04 31.43 -15.00
C HIS A 598 -21.75 32.11 -15.46
N VAL A 599 -20.83 31.35 -16.03
CA VAL A 599 -19.57 31.83 -16.58
C VAL A 599 -19.51 31.45 -18.05
N ASP A 600 -19.41 32.44 -18.94
CA ASP A 600 -19.40 32.25 -20.40
C ASP A 600 -20.59 31.40 -20.90
N GLY A 601 -21.76 31.59 -20.29
CA GLY A 601 -22.98 30.84 -20.59
C GLY A 601 -23.12 29.48 -19.88
N TYR A 602 -22.06 28.97 -19.24
CA TYR A 602 -22.09 27.70 -18.53
C TYR A 602 -22.35 27.90 -17.03
N ASN A 603 -23.25 27.11 -16.45
CA ASN A 603 -23.46 27.12 -15.00
C ASN A 603 -22.30 26.41 -14.29
N ILE A 604 -21.65 27.09 -13.33
CA ILE A 604 -20.46 26.57 -12.64
C ILE A 604 -20.76 25.31 -11.82
N GLN A 605 -22.00 25.12 -11.36
CA GLN A 605 -22.40 23.99 -10.51
C GLN A 605 -22.62 22.71 -11.33
N THR A 606 -23.19 22.83 -12.53
CA THR A 606 -23.53 21.70 -13.40
C THR A 606 -22.44 21.41 -14.44
N GLU A 607 -21.82 22.45 -14.98
CA GLU A 607 -20.87 22.38 -16.10
C GLU A 607 -19.48 22.95 -15.73
N THR A 608 -19.02 22.66 -14.51
CA THR A 608 -17.79 23.22 -13.92
C THR A 608 -16.57 23.11 -14.84
N ASN A 609 -16.35 21.96 -15.46
CA ASN A 609 -15.19 21.74 -16.33
C ASN A 609 -15.22 22.58 -17.61
N LYS A 610 -16.42 22.90 -18.14
CA LYS A 610 -16.55 23.78 -19.32
C LYS A 610 -16.30 25.23 -18.91
N ALA A 611 -16.92 25.68 -17.83
CA ALA A 611 -16.72 27.01 -17.26
C ALA A 611 -15.25 27.28 -16.90
N ARG A 612 -14.56 26.32 -16.27
CA ARG A 612 -13.15 26.47 -15.86
C ARG A 612 -12.17 26.61 -17.03
N ARG A 613 -12.48 26.09 -18.23
CA ARG A 613 -11.60 26.25 -19.41
C ARG A 613 -11.44 27.71 -19.85
N SER A 614 -12.47 28.54 -19.62
CA SER A 614 -12.41 29.98 -19.92
C SER A 614 -11.78 30.83 -18.82
N ILE A 615 -11.52 30.27 -17.64
CA ILE A 615 -11.07 31.00 -16.45
C ILE A 615 -9.56 30.85 -16.26
N GLY A 616 -8.88 31.99 -16.09
CA GLY A 616 -7.56 32.09 -15.48
C GLY A 616 -7.69 32.57 -14.04
N LEU A 617 -7.06 31.88 -13.09
CA LEU A 617 -7.15 32.21 -11.67
C LEU A 617 -5.79 32.61 -11.12
N CYS A 618 -5.74 33.71 -10.39
CA CYS A 618 -4.64 34.06 -9.49
C CYS A 618 -5.18 34.14 -8.05
N PRO A 619 -4.99 33.10 -7.22
CA PRO A 619 -5.45 33.11 -5.83
C PRO A 619 -4.64 34.09 -4.95
N GLN A 620 -5.09 34.36 -3.73
CA GLN A 620 -4.39 35.26 -2.80
C GLN A 620 -2.99 34.73 -2.41
N GLU A 621 -2.86 33.42 -2.21
CA GLU A 621 -1.58 32.76 -1.90
C GLU A 621 -0.80 32.36 -3.16
N ASN A 622 0.53 32.38 -3.09
CA ASN A 622 1.38 31.97 -4.22
C ASN A 622 1.58 30.45 -4.24
N ILE A 623 0.82 29.75 -5.07
CA ILE A 623 0.88 28.28 -5.26
C ILE A 623 1.90 27.95 -6.36
N ILE A 624 3.17 27.75 -5.97
CA ILE A 624 4.28 27.47 -6.88
C ILE A 624 4.96 26.14 -6.55
N PHE A 625 5.51 25.48 -7.56
CA PHE A 625 6.38 24.32 -7.40
C PHE A 625 7.81 24.80 -7.24
N ASN A 626 8.40 24.64 -6.04
CA ASN A 626 9.75 25.14 -5.77
C ASN A 626 10.80 24.55 -6.72
N GLU A 627 10.58 23.30 -7.16
CA GLU A 627 11.50 22.53 -7.98
C GLU A 627 11.38 22.82 -9.48
N LEU A 628 10.49 23.72 -9.92
CA LEU A 628 10.33 24.07 -11.34
C LEU A 628 10.87 25.49 -11.61
N THR A 629 11.37 25.71 -12.83
CA THR A 629 11.76 27.07 -13.29
C THR A 629 10.54 27.87 -13.72
N VAL A 630 10.71 29.19 -13.85
CA VAL A 630 9.63 30.11 -14.29
C VAL A 630 9.06 29.68 -15.64
N GLY A 631 9.91 29.39 -16.63
CA GLY A 631 9.47 28.93 -17.95
C GLY A 631 8.77 27.56 -17.89
N GLN A 632 9.25 26.64 -17.04
CA GLN A 632 8.62 25.33 -16.87
C GLN A 632 7.24 25.42 -16.20
N HIS A 633 7.03 26.36 -15.28
CA HIS A 633 5.72 26.61 -14.69
C HIS A 633 4.71 27.06 -15.75
N LEU A 634 5.07 28.09 -16.53
CA LEU A 634 4.18 28.60 -17.57
C LEU A 634 3.90 27.52 -18.61
N LYS A 635 4.92 26.73 -19.00
CA LYS A 635 4.74 25.60 -19.92
C LYS A 635 3.77 24.54 -19.37
N LEU A 636 3.93 24.16 -18.09
CA LEU A 636 3.03 23.22 -17.42
C LEU A 636 1.57 23.69 -17.49
N TYR A 637 1.31 24.93 -17.08
CA TYR A 637 -0.06 25.44 -17.01
C TYR A 637 -0.65 25.81 -18.38
N ALA A 638 0.17 26.20 -19.36
CA ALA A 638 -0.26 26.41 -20.73
C ALA A 638 -0.79 25.12 -21.38
N VAL A 639 -0.05 24.01 -21.25
CA VAL A 639 -0.48 22.70 -21.77
C VAL A 639 -1.70 22.17 -21.02
N LEU A 640 -1.78 22.37 -19.69
CA LEU A 640 -2.96 22.01 -18.91
C LEU A 640 -4.23 22.75 -19.36
N LYS A 641 -4.09 24.00 -19.79
CA LYS A 641 -5.18 24.81 -20.39
C LYS A 641 -5.49 24.45 -21.85
N GLY A 642 -4.68 23.61 -22.48
CA GLY A 642 -4.94 23.07 -23.81
C GLY A 642 -4.04 23.59 -24.92
N CYS A 643 -3.02 24.41 -24.61
CA CYS A 643 -2.03 24.84 -25.60
C CYS A 643 -1.28 23.64 -26.20
N ASP A 644 -0.99 23.71 -27.50
CA ASP A 644 -0.23 22.68 -28.20
C ASP A 644 1.27 22.75 -27.85
N TRP A 645 1.92 21.59 -27.81
CA TRP A 645 3.34 21.48 -27.47
C TRP A 645 4.26 22.27 -28.41
N ASP A 646 3.86 22.42 -29.67
CA ASP A 646 4.64 23.14 -30.69
C ASP A 646 4.55 24.66 -30.52
N SER A 647 3.42 25.17 -30.02
CA SER A 647 3.18 26.60 -29.81
C SER A 647 3.50 27.07 -28.39
N VAL A 648 3.61 26.14 -27.43
CA VAL A 648 3.72 26.49 -26.00
C VAL A 648 4.94 27.35 -25.69
N ASP A 649 6.08 27.09 -26.34
CA ASP A 649 7.30 27.84 -26.06
C ASP A 649 7.23 29.29 -26.57
N ILE A 650 6.42 29.56 -27.61
CA ILE A 650 6.14 30.91 -28.10
C ILE A 650 5.24 31.64 -27.10
N GLU A 651 4.15 31.00 -26.66
CA GLU A 651 3.21 31.60 -25.70
C GLU A 651 3.87 31.88 -24.34
N VAL A 652 4.75 30.99 -23.88
CA VAL A 652 5.53 31.19 -22.65
C VAL A 652 6.44 32.41 -22.76
N LYS A 653 7.13 32.59 -23.90
CA LYS A 653 8.00 33.77 -24.12
C LYS A 653 7.20 35.07 -24.13
N GLN A 654 6.08 35.12 -24.86
CA GLN A 654 5.19 36.28 -24.90
C GLN A 654 4.66 36.62 -23.50
N THR A 655 4.28 35.61 -22.72
CA THR A 655 3.79 35.80 -21.34
C THR A 655 4.89 36.33 -20.42
N LEU A 656 6.14 35.86 -20.57
CA LEU A 656 7.28 36.36 -19.79
C LEU A 656 7.65 37.81 -20.12
N GLU A 657 7.56 38.19 -21.39
CA GLU A 657 7.78 39.56 -21.85
C GLU A 657 6.74 40.51 -21.25
N MET A 658 5.45 40.14 -21.31
CA MET A 658 4.36 40.90 -20.70
C MET A 658 4.56 41.11 -19.19
N LEU A 659 5.10 40.12 -18.49
CA LEU A 659 5.35 40.19 -17.04
C LEU A 659 6.67 40.86 -16.66
N LYS A 660 7.49 41.27 -17.63
CA LYS A 660 8.88 41.72 -17.42
C LYS A 660 9.68 40.71 -16.58
N LEU A 661 9.58 39.43 -16.94
CA LEU A 661 10.25 38.30 -16.26
C LEU A 661 11.12 37.45 -17.20
N SER A 662 11.36 37.89 -18.44
CA SER A 662 12.16 37.16 -19.44
C SER A 662 13.55 36.77 -18.93
N ASP A 663 14.24 37.65 -18.22
CA ASP A 663 15.59 37.40 -17.67
C ASP A 663 15.61 36.29 -16.60
N LYS A 664 14.45 35.98 -16.02
CA LYS A 664 14.28 34.95 -14.98
C LYS A 664 13.64 33.67 -15.50
N MET A 665 13.48 33.51 -16.82
CA MET A 665 12.90 32.32 -17.44
C MET A 665 13.49 31.00 -16.91
N HIS A 666 14.81 30.94 -16.76
CA HIS A 666 15.55 29.75 -16.30
C HIS A 666 15.82 29.73 -14.79
N ALA A 667 15.38 30.75 -14.05
CA ALA A 667 15.54 30.78 -12.60
C ALA A 667 14.54 29.81 -11.93
N MET A 668 14.95 29.22 -10.81
CA MET A 668 14.07 28.39 -9.98
C MET A 668 13.00 29.26 -9.32
N ALA A 669 11.74 28.79 -9.29
CA ALA A 669 10.66 29.56 -8.68
C ALA A 669 10.91 29.84 -7.19
N GLU A 670 11.61 28.94 -6.48
CA GLU A 670 12.02 29.13 -5.10
C GLU A 670 12.87 30.41 -4.89
N SER A 671 13.80 30.68 -5.82
CA SER A 671 14.76 31.80 -5.77
C SER A 671 14.15 33.18 -6.09
N LEU A 672 12.88 33.23 -6.49
CA LEU A 672 12.20 34.48 -6.82
C LEU A 672 11.82 35.27 -5.54
N SER A 673 11.84 36.60 -5.63
CA SER A 673 11.28 37.47 -4.58
C SER A 673 9.76 37.29 -4.48
N GLY A 674 9.14 37.71 -3.37
CA GLY A 674 7.69 37.62 -3.19
C GLY A 674 6.89 38.26 -4.32
N GLY A 675 7.28 39.47 -4.76
CA GLY A 675 6.67 40.16 -5.90
C GLY A 675 6.91 39.46 -7.24
N MET A 676 8.08 38.85 -7.45
CA MET A 676 8.34 38.03 -8.65
C MET A 676 7.50 36.74 -8.67
N LYS A 677 7.34 36.08 -7.52
CA LYS A 677 6.43 34.92 -7.37
C LYS A 677 4.99 35.31 -7.67
N ARG A 678 4.57 36.51 -7.23
CA ARG A 678 3.25 37.07 -7.55
C ARG A 678 3.06 37.31 -9.05
N LYS A 679 4.06 37.90 -9.71
CA LYS A 679 4.07 38.06 -11.18
C LYS A 679 4.01 36.71 -11.91
N LEU A 680 4.71 35.69 -11.43
CA LEU A 680 4.61 34.33 -11.98
C LEU A 680 3.19 33.75 -11.84
N MET A 681 2.55 33.92 -10.68
CA MET A 681 1.15 33.49 -10.49
C MET A 681 0.18 34.22 -11.43
N LEU A 682 0.38 35.53 -11.63
CA LEU A 682 -0.37 36.29 -12.62
C LEU A 682 -0.14 35.74 -14.03
N GLY A 683 1.10 35.36 -14.37
CA GLY A 683 1.42 34.68 -15.63
C GLY A 683 0.70 33.34 -15.81
N ILE A 684 0.61 32.54 -14.75
CA ILE A 684 -0.15 31.28 -14.76
C ILE A 684 -1.64 31.54 -15.01
N ALA A 685 -2.19 32.64 -14.50
CA ALA A 685 -3.56 33.04 -14.79
C ALA A 685 -3.74 33.44 -16.27
N ILE A 686 -2.78 34.17 -16.85
CA ILE A 686 -2.84 34.73 -18.21
C ILE A 686 -2.58 33.70 -19.32
N VAL A 687 -1.66 32.76 -19.10
CA VAL A 687 -1.23 31.79 -20.13
C VAL A 687 -2.38 30.86 -20.55
N GLY A 688 -2.33 30.30 -21.75
CA GLY A 688 -3.34 29.40 -22.33
C GLY A 688 -4.55 30.12 -22.91
N GLY A 689 -4.41 31.39 -23.33
CA GLY A 689 -5.48 32.15 -24.00
C GLY A 689 -6.79 32.32 -23.21
N THR A 690 -6.73 32.49 -21.89
CA THR A 690 -7.94 32.58 -21.04
C THR A 690 -8.74 33.86 -21.30
N ARG A 691 -10.06 33.72 -21.53
CA ARG A 691 -10.99 34.82 -21.80
C ARG A 691 -11.39 35.62 -20.55
N ILE A 692 -11.45 34.96 -19.40
CA ILE A 692 -11.86 35.54 -18.12
C ILE A 692 -10.73 35.36 -17.11
N LEU A 693 -10.29 36.46 -16.49
CA LEU A 693 -9.27 36.46 -15.43
C LEU A 693 -9.93 36.78 -14.10
N ILE A 694 -9.72 35.93 -13.11
CA ILE A 694 -10.18 36.09 -11.74
C ILE A 694 -8.94 36.25 -10.86
N LEU A 695 -8.76 37.43 -10.29
CA LEU A 695 -7.54 37.83 -9.58
C LEU A 695 -7.88 38.20 -8.13
N ASP A 696 -7.45 37.39 -7.18
CA ASP A 696 -7.70 37.62 -5.76
C ASP A 696 -6.54 38.39 -5.12
N GLU A 697 -6.71 39.70 -4.90
CA GLU A 697 -5.69 40.65 -4.38
C GLU A 697 -4.35 40.62 -5.16
N PRO A 698 -4.34 40.86 -6.49
CA PRO A 698 -3.18 40.60 -7.34
C PRO A 698 -1.90 41.36 -6.94
N THR A 699 -2.00 42.55 -6.34
CA THR A 699 -0.85 43.41 -6.02
C THR A 699 -0.49 43.50 -4.53
N SER A 700 -1.15 42.67 -3.71
CA SER A 700 -0.87 42.59 -2.27
C SER A 700 0.56 42.10 -2.01
N GLY A 701 1.26 42.78 -1.09
CA GLY A 701 2.66 42.45 -0.74
C GLY A 701 3.72 42.80 -1.80
N MET A 702 3.36 43.53 -2.87
CA MET A 702 4.31 44.02 -3.88
C MET A 702 4.79 45.44 -3.56
N ASP A 703 6.02 45.75 -3.96
CA ASP A 703 6.57 47.11 -3.94
C ASP A 703 5.84 48.03 -4.95
N PRO A 704 5.88 49.37 -4.76
CA PRO A 704 5.13 50.30 -5.60
C PRO A 704 5.47 50.22 -7.10
N GLU A 705 6.74 49.96 -7.45
CA GLU A 705 7.16 49.87 -8.84
C GLU A 705 6.58 48.61 -9.50
N ALA A 706 6.71 47.46 -8.85
CA ALA A 706 6.17 46.21 -9.36
C ALA A 706 4.62 46.23 -9.43
N ARG A 707 3.95 46.95 -8.51
CA ARG A 707 2.49 47.19 -8.57
C ARG A 707 2.10 47.94 -9.84
N ARG A 708 2.79 49.03 -10.18
CA ARG A 708 2.52 49.79 -11.40
C ARG A 708 2.68 48.94 -12.67
N VAL A 709 3.72 48.11 -12.73
CA VAL A 709 3.90 47.18 -13.85
C VAL A 709 2.71 46.21 -14.01
N VAL A 710 2.18 45.69 -12.91
CA VAL A 710 0.98 44.84 -12.94
C VAL A 710 -0.26 45.64 -13.37
N TRP A 711 -0.41 46.87 -12.89
CA TRP A 711 -1.52 47.74 -13.28
C TRP A 711 -1.53 48.05 -14.77
N ASP A 712 -0.37 48.41 -15.34
CA ASP A 712 -0.21 48.65 -16.78
C ASP A 712 -0.57 47.39 -17.59
N LEU A 713 -0.13 46.22 -17.12
CA LEU A 713 -0.46 44.94 -17.75
C LEU A 713 -1.96 44.63 -17.70
N LEU A 714 -2.62 44.84 -16.56
CA LEU A 714 -4.07 44.59 -16.44
C LEU A 714 -4.87 45.56 -17.32
N GLN A 715 -4.48 46.83 -17.38
CA GLN A 715 -5.08 47.81 -18.29
C GLN A 715 -4.87 47.44 -19.76
N TYR A 716 -3.70 46.91 -20.13
CA TYR A 716 -3.45 46.39 -21.48
C TYR A 716 -4.37 45.19 -21.80
N LEU A 717 -4.52 44.25 -20.86
CA LEU A 717 -5.32 43.04 -21.06
C LEU A 717 -6.84 43.29 -21.09
N ARG A 718 -7.34 44.40 -20.55
CA ARG A 718 -8.78 44.68 -20.46
C ARG A 718 -9.49 44.71 -21.82
N CYS A 719 -8.79 45.14 -22.87
CA CYS A 719 -9.37 45.24 -24.21
C CYS A 719 -9.72 43.87 -24.81
N GLU A 720 -9.00 42.83 -24.41
CA GLU A 720 -9.15 41.48 -24.95
C GLU A 720 -9.88 40.54 -23.98
N ARG A 721 -9.77 40.79 -22.67
CA ARG A 721 -10.16 39.85 -21.61
C ARG A 721 -11.10 40.49 -20.60
N THR A 722 -11.97 39.68 -20.03
CA THR A 722 -12.78 40.10 -18.87
C THR A 722 -11.96 39.91 -17.61
N ILE A 723 -11.84 40.94 -16.77
CA ILE A 723 -11.04 40.85 -15.54
C ILE A 723 -11.93 41.13 -14.34
N LEU A 724 -12.04 40.16 -13.43
CA LEU A 724 -12.61 40.32 -12.10
C LEU A 724 -11.45 40.33 -11.11
N LEU A 725 -11.24 41.47 -10.43
CA LEU A 725 -10.23 41.57 -9.38
C LEU A 725 -10.88 41.86 -8.03
N THR A 726 -10.37 41.30 -6.95
CA THR A 726 -10.67 41.76 -5.59
C THR A 726 -9.52 42.63 -5.10
N THR A 727 -9.87 43.67 -4.35
CA THR A 727 -8.87 44.50 -3.67
C THR A 727 -9.47 45.14 -2.43
N HIS A 728 -8.62 45.51 -1.48
CA HIS A 728 -8.95 46.41 -0.38
C HIS A 728 -8.31 47.80 -0.57
N TYR A 729 -7.51 48.00 -1.62
CA TYR A 729 -6.90 49.28 -1.94
C TYR A 729 -7.84 50.12 -2.82
N MET A 730 -8.32 51.24 -2.28
CA MET A 730 -9.19 52.15 -3.05
C MET A 730 -8.50 52.72 -4.28
N GLU A 731 -7.20 53.06 -4.17
CA GLU A 731 -6.39 53.55 -5.30
C GLU A 731 -6.33 52.53 -6.45
N GLU A 732 -6.20 51.23 -6.13
CA GLU A 732 -6.18 50.17 -7.13
C GLU A 732 -7.52 50.04 -7.85
N ALA A 733 -8.62 50.08 -7.10
CA ALA A 733 -9.96 50.03 -7.65
C ALA A 733 -10.28 51.26 -8.52
N ASP A 734 -9.82 52.44 -8.13
CA ASP A 734 -10.04 53.69 -8.86
C ASP A 734 -9.23 53.77 -10.16
N VAL A 735 -7.98 53.28 -10.15
CA VAL A 735 -7.11 53.28 -11.34
C VAL A 735 -7.48 52.17 -12.32
N LEU A 736 -7.80 50.96 -11.84
CA LEU A 736 -8.04 49.80 -12.70
C LEU A 736 -9.51 49.60 -13.06
N GLY A 737 -10.43 49.92 -12.15
CA GLY A 737 -11.83 49.51 -12.27
C GLY A 737 -12.60 50.33 -13.29
N ASP A 738 -13.04 49.70 -14.38
CA ASP A 738 -14.07 50.27 -15.24
C ASP A 738 -15.43 50.28 -14.51
N ARG A 739 -15.67 49.26 -13.66
CA ARG A 739 -16.73 49.23 -12.63
C ARG A 739 -16.17 48.78 -11.30
N ILE A 740 -16.61 49.42 -10.22
CA ILE A 740 -16.31 49.06 -8.85
C ILE A 740 -17.60 48.57 -8.18
N ALA A 741 -17.57 47.38 -7.60
CA ALA A 741 -18.61 46.85 -6.74
C ALA A 741 -18.11 46.89 -5.29
N ILE A 742 -18.78 47.64 -4.41
CA ILE A 742 -18.38 47.74 -3.00
C ILE A 742 -19.18 46.73 -2.17
N MET A 743 -18.45 45.82 -1.53
CA MET A 743 -18.98 44.74 -0.70
C MET A 743 -18.74 45.02 0.78
N SER A 744 -19.77 44.83 1.60
CA SER A 744 -19.71 44.90 3.05
C SER A 744 -20.69 43.90 3.65
N GLU A 745 -20.29 43.20 4.71
CA GLU A 745 -21.12 42.22 5.44
C GLU A 745 -21.78 41.18 4.51
N GLY A 746 -21.04 40.64 3.53
CA GLY A 746 -21.57 39.60 2.64
C GLY A 746 -22.47 40.12 1.50
N ARG A 747 -22.79 41.41 1.44
CA ARG A 747 -23.67 42.02 0.43
C ARG A 747 -22.95 43.07 -0.42
N VAL A 748 -23.34 43.19 -1.68
CA VAL A 748 -22.93 44.34 -2.54
C VAL A 748 -23.82 45.53 -2.19
N LYS A 749 -23.23 46.62 -1.71
CA LYS A 749 -23.97 47.81 -1.28
C LYS A 749 -24.14 48.83 -2.40
N CYS A 750 -23.16 48.93 -3.29
CA CYS A 750 -23.21 49.79 -4.47
C CYS A 750 -22.33 49.23 -5.60
N CYS A 751 -22.65 49.58 -6.84
CA CYS A 751 -21.87 49.17 -8.01
C CYS A 751 -21.98 50.20 -9.13
N GLY A 752 -20.84 50.63 -9.68
CA GLY A 752 -20.80 51.57 -10.80
C GLY A 752 -19.39 51.98 -11.15
N SER A 753 -19.25 52.87 -12.13
CA SER A 753 -18.00 53.49 -12.53
C SER A 753 -17.40 54.29 -11.35
N PRO A 754 -16.07 54.44 -11.30
CA PRO A 754 -15.43 55.24 -10.25
C PRO A 754 -15.99 56.67 -10.20
N MET A 755 -16.28 57.27 -11.36
CA MET A 755 -16.89 58.59 -11.48
C MET A 755 -18.33 58.63 -10.91
N PHE A 756 -19.15 57.62 -11.19
CA PHE A 756 -20.50 57.53 -10.63
C PHE A 756 -20.46 57.45 -9.10
N LEU A 757 -19.61 56.58 -8.55
CA LEU A 757 -19.48 56.40 -7.10
C LEU A 757 -18.95 57.67 -6.42
N LYS A 758 -17.95 58.34 -7.00
CA LYS A 758 -17.44 59.62 -6.50
C LYS A 758 -18.50 60.71 -6.55
N LYS A 759 -19.28 60.82 -7.62
CA LYS A 759 -20.38 61.79 -7.72
C LYS A 759 -21.49 61.53 -6.71
N ARG A 760 -21.77 60.26 -6.41
CA ARG A 760 -22.85 59.83 -5.51
C ARG A 760 -22.49 59.96 -4.04
N PHE A 761 -21.28 59.55 -3.67
CA PHE A 761 -20.84 59.41 -2.27
C PHE A 761 -19.70 60.37 -1.88
N GLY A 762 -19.08 61.06 -2.85
CA GLY A 762 -18.04 62.05 -2.62
C GLY A 762 -18.62 63.35 -2.08
N ALA A 763 -18.88 63.41 -0.77
CA ALA A 763 -19.19 64.64 -0.08
C ALA A 763 -17.90 65.44 0.18
N GLY A 764 -17.55 66.36 -0.73
CA GLY A 764 -16.68 67.50 -0.40
C GLY A 764 -15.23 67.49 -0.89
N TYR A 765 -14.80 66.57 -1.77
CA TYR A 765 -13.47 66.66 -2.40
C TYR A 765 -13.60 67.19 -3.84
N HIS A 766 -13.33 68.47 -4.04
CA HIS A 766 -13.10 69.06 -5.36
C HIS A 766 -11.63 68.92 -5.70
N LEU A 767 -11.36 68.32 -6.88
CA LEU A 767 -10.04 67.98 -7.41
C LEU A 767 -9.18 69.22 -7.69
#